data_AF-A0A0S4V4Y2-F1
#
_entry.id   AF-A0A0S4V4Y2-F1
#
_cell.length_a   1.000
_cell.length_b   1.000
_cell.length_c   1.000
_cell.angle_alpha   90.00
_cell.angle_beta   90.00
_cell.angle_gamma   90.00
#
_symmetry.space_group_name_H-M   'P 1'
#
loop_
_entity.id
_entity.type
_entity.pdbx_description
1 polymer ?
#
loop_
_entity_poly.entity_id
_entity_poly.type
_entity_poly.pdbx_seq_one_letter_code
_entity_poly.pdbx_strand_id
1 'polypeptide(L)'
;MARKLGGFDAALTFDTPPSPPESGPGPFGFMAPHEVIERFTPTADLLTAARAHGYAGQFRASDARRPWRPVVSHPDTGRLYAEPTARGVQSAIVVGPNGETEASGDAEHHTTPRGQVRVRFPWQQGERPDDRSTGWLLVAQRQAGAGMGWQWIPRIGQEVLVKFQEDNIDQPVVIGALYNGQGEAGIAPTPGGQVAKGVRQEADPETLYRLGSDSAASAQGNLAAGHSPAWHGLGTEAEGYRNAAALSGFKSAEHGGRGANLLVFDDSDGQLRTQLATTQAYSQLNLGHLIHQQDNRRGSFRGQGFELRTDGYGAVRGQAGVLLTTYRDATSGKAVPTGDNAAGIALIRQAKQLTASLSQGATTHQTAALSTAKDDNAPLAKQETAASGMVDGKALDAAQQDAAAGNTATQGKVPHQSEATVQLVGRAGLVAIAGQDLQFANGESIALASGQDTNVAVGKQARLHAGQGIGVAAGLSKAGDDDIGLQLTAGQDNLDVQAQHDALGLLSKDDLKLVSANLHVDFAAAKRIRLATAAGASITLEGGNIIVETPGRITYKAAQRSFAGPTHASRDMNTWSHSAFDDRYVLRDQVTHEPLRNTQVELRRGDGAVLKLVTDGEGRLPVQKGISMERVQLRVLGTLSGKT
;
A
#
# COMPACT_ATOMS: atom_id res chain seq x y z
N MET A 1 -37.97 48.20 70.34
CA MET A 1 -39.19 47.59 70.92
C MET A 1 -38.92 46.36 71.80
N ALA A 2 -37.74 45.73 71.76
CA ALA A 2 -37.38 44.56 72.59
C ALA A 2 -37.08 44.84 74.08
N ARG A 3 -36.95 46.11 74.51
CA ARG A 3 -36.75 46.47 75.93
C ARG A 3 -38.05 46.65 76.74
N LYS A 4 -39.23 46.59 76.12
CA LYS A 4 -40.54 46.81 76.79
C LYS A 4 -41.44 45.57 76.88
N LEU A 5 -41.09 44.44 76.26
CA LEU A 5 -42.02 43.30 76.10
C LEU A 5 -41.64 42.03 76.86
N GLY A 6 -40.51 42.00 77.60
CA GLY A 6 -40.06 40.76 78.26
C GLY A 6 -39.68 39.65 77.27
N GLY A 7 -39.10 38.56 77.77
CA GLY A 7 -38.82 37.38 76.94
C GLY A 7 -40.11 36.79 76.38
N PHE A 8 -40.07 36.30 75.13
CA PHE A 8 -41.23 35.82 74.38
C PHE A 8 -42.03 34.72 75.12
N ASP A 9 -41.35 33.96 75.99
CA ASP A 9 -41.95 32.88 76.80
C ASP A 9 -42.93 33.39 77.87
N ALA A 10 -42.76 34.63 78.37
CA ALA A 10 -43.62 35.20 79.41
C ALA A 10 -44.94 35.78 78.87
N ALA A 11 -45.07 35.96 77.56
CA ALA A 11 -46.24 36.58 76.91
C ALA A 11 -47.12 35.58 76.12
N LEU A 12 -46.75 34.29 76.09
CA LEU A 12 -47.46 33.24 75.33
C LEU A 12 -48.03 32.10 76.18
N THR A 13 -48.02 32.24 77.50
CA THR A 13 -48.83 31.41 78.40
C THR A 13 -50.22 32.01 78.54
N PHE A 14 -51.22 31.36 77.96
CA PHE A 14 -52.62 31.73 78.14
C PHE A 14 -53.16 31.05 79.42
N ASP A 15 -53.74 31.80 80.35
CA ASP A 15 -54.44 31.24 81.53
C ASP A 15 -55.61 30.34 81.15
N THR A 16 -56.15 30.54 79.95
CA THR A 16 -57.10 29.66 79.29
C THR A 16 -56.67 29.54 77.83
N PRO A 17 -56.07 28.42 77.39
CA PRO A 17 -55.62 28.27 76.02
C PRO A 17 -56.83 28.44 75.08
N PRO A 18 -56.75 29.28 74.04
CA PRO A 18 -57.82 29.37 73.05
C PRO A 18 -58.00 28.00 72.39
N SER A 19 -59.23 27.66 72.00
CA SER A 19 -59.51 26.46 71.23
C SER A 19 -58.53 26.40 70.04
N PRO A 20 -57.89 25.24 69.77
CA PRO A 20 -56.98 25.13 68.65
C PRO A 20 -57.71 25.63 67.39
N PRO A 21 -57.08 26.52 66.59
CA PRO A 21 -57.73 27.01 65.38
C PRO A 21 -58.16 25.78 64.58
N GLU A 22 -59.44 25.73 64.21
CA GLU A 22 -59.96 24.65 63.36
C GLU A 22 -59.01 24.52 62.18
N SER A 23 -58.44 23.33 62.02
CA SER A 23 -57.60 23.02 60.88
C SER A 23 -58.48 23.01 59.64
N GLY A 24 -58.66 24.18 59.03
CA GLY A 24 -59.27 24.26 57.70
C GLY A 24 -58.38 23.52 56.70
N PRO A 25 -58.97 22.79 55.72
CA PRO A 25 -58.20 22.23 54.61
C PRO A 25 -57.71 23.41 53.77
N GLY A 26 -56.44 23.77 53.96
CA GLY A 26 -55.83 24.88 53.25
C GLY A 26 -54.38 25.03 53.69
N PRO A 27 -53.48 25.43 52.78
CA PRO A 27 -52.09 25.55 53.13
C PRO A 27 -51.91 26.82 53.97
N PHE A 28 -51.85 26.65 55.29
CA PHE A 28 -51.63 27.74 56.24
C PHE A 28 -50.30 28.43 55.96
N GLY A 29 -50.35 29.61 55.32
CA GLY A 29 -49.18 30.43 54.99
C GLY A 29 -48.60 30.21 53.59
N PHE A 30 -49.26 29.49 52.70
CA PHE A 30 -48.80 29.30 51.32
C PHE A 30 -49.70 30.05 50.37
N MET A 31 -49.13 31.07 49.74
CA MET A 31 -49.79 31.93 48.77
C MET A 31 -49.75 31.28 47.38
N ALA A 32 -50.74 31.58 46.54
CA ALA A 32 -50.61 31.33 45.11
C ALA A 32 -49.47 32.20 44.52
N PRO A 33 -48.81 31.79 43.42
CA PRO A 33 -47.65 32.49 42.85
C PRO A 33 -47.85 33.98 42.53
N HIS A 34 -49.11 34.43 42.41
CA HIS A 34 -49.52 35.73 41.89
C HIS A 34 -50.06 36.71 42.97
N GLU A 35 -50.11 36.31 44.24
CA GLU A 35 -50.63 37.18 45.30
C GLU A 35 -49.57 38.10 45.91
N VAL A 36 -49.97 39.34 46.24
CA VAL A 36 -49.13 40.36 46.90
C VAL A 36 -48.76 39.91 48.31
N ILE A 37 -47.48 40.03 48.69
CA ILE A 37 -46.97 39.60 50.00
C ILE A 37 -47.81 40.19 51.13
N GLU A 38 -48.67 39.36 51.73
CA GLU A 38 -49.63 39.76 52.77
C GLU A 38 -48.93 40.22 54.07
N ARG A 39 -47.61 39.99 54.20
CA ARG A 39 -46.84 40.34 55.40
C ARG A 39 -46.73 41.84 55.68
N PHE A 40 -47.12 42.72 54.76
CA PHE A 40 -46.98 44.17 54.91
C PHE A 40 -48.29 44.95 54.82
N THR A 41 -49.43 44.28 54.64
CA THR A 41 -50.73 44.95 54.53
C THR A 41 -51.57 44.64 55.77
N PRO A 42 -51.85 45.63 56.65
CA PRO A 42 -52.73 45.43 57.80
C PRO A 42 -54.12 44.97 57.33
N THR A 43 -54.66 43.89 57.90
CA THR A 43 -56.03 43.49 57.63
C THR A 43 -57.01 44.54 58.14
N ALA A 44 -58.22 44.60 57.56
CA ALA A 44 -59.26 45.54 58.00
C ALA A 44 -59.57 45.39 59.50
N ASP A 45 -59.55 44.15 60.00
CA ASP A 45 -59.77 43.85 61.41
C ASP A 45 -58.62 44.32 62.30
N LEU A 46 -57.37 44.15 61.84
CA LEU A 46 -56.19 44.64 62.56
C LEU A 46 -56.18 46.17 62.65
N LEU A 47 -56.55 46.85 61.55
CA LEU A 47 -56.69 48.31 61.51
C LEU A 47 -57.81 48.79 62.43
N THR A 48 -58.93 48.08 62.47
CA THR A 48 -60.08 48.40 63.32
C THR A 48 -59.72 48.24 64.81
N ALA A 49 -59.07 47.13 65.17
CA ALA A 49 -58.58 46.89 66.53
C ALA A 49 -57.51 47.90 66.96
N ALA A 50 -56.58 48.26 66.07
CA ALA A 50 -55.55 49.28 66.35
C ALA A 50 -56.18 50.66 66.59
N ARG A 51 -57.20 51.03 65.81
CA ARG A 51 -57.95 52.29 65.98
C ARG A 51 -58.73 52.33 67.29
N ALA A 52 -59.29 51.21 67.73
CA ALA A 52 -60.08 51.13 68.96
C ALA A 52 -59.23 51.10 70.25
N HIS A 53 -58.05 50.47 70.21
CA HIS A 53 -57.28 50.16 71.42
C HIS A 53 -55.87 50.78 71.46
N GLY A 54 -55.50 51.59 70.47
CA GLY A 54 -54.21 52.30 70.37
C GLY A 54 -53.02 51.41 69.97
N TYR A 55 -53.15 50.10 70.12
CA TYR A 55 -52.19 49.10 69.65
C TYR A 55 -52.94 47.82 69.27
N ALA A 56 -52.56 47.22 68.13
CA ALA A 56 -52.95 45.87 67.80
C ALA A 56 -51.73 45.11 67.25
N GLY A 57 -51.64 43.83 67.62
CA GLY A 57 -50.60 42.93 67.13
C GLY A 57 -51.26 41.71 66.49
N GLN A 58 -50.73 41.30 65.34
CA GLN A 58 -51.06 40.01 64.73
C GLN A 58 -49.88 39.07 64.94
N PHE A 59 -50.14 37.86 65.43
CA PHE A 59 -49.16 36.79 65.46
C PHE A 59 -49.67 35.60 64.64
N ARG A 60 -48.74 34.94 63.94
CA ARG A 60 -49.01 33.67 63.25
C ARG A 60 -48.27 32.58 64.02
N ALA A 61 -49.01 31.57 64.46
CA ALA A 61 -48.45 30.38 65.09
C ALA A 61 -48.67 29.17 64.17
N SER A 62 -47.83 28.16 64.30
CA SER A 62 -47.98 26.87 63.63
C SER A 62 -48.02 25.76 64.68
N ASP A 63 -48.72 24.67 64.38
CA ASP A 63 -48.77 23.51 65.27
C ASP A 63 -47.36 22.96 65.51
N ALA A 64 -46.90 22.96 66.76
CA ALA A 64 -45.57 22.48 67.14
C ALA A 64 -45.33 21.00 66.82
N ARG A 65 -46.40 20.20 66.66
CA ARG A 65 -46.32 18.79 66.24
C ARG A 65 -46.00 18.62 64.75
N ARG A 66 -46.14 19.69 63.95
CA ARG A 66 -45.84 19.69 62.52
C ARG A 66 -44.50 20.40 62.30
N PRO A 67 -43.46 19.69 61.81
CA PRO A 67 -42.18 20.33 61.51
C PRO A 67 -42.35 21.48 60.52
N TRP A 68 -41.88 22.67 60.89
CA TRP A 68 -41.84 23.81 59.99
C TRP A 68 -40.66 23.68 59.01
N ARG A 69 -40.88 24.06 57.74
CA ARG A 69 -39.85 24.18 56.71
C ARG A 69 -40.07 25.48 55.92
N PRO A 70 -39.01 26.21 55.56
CA PRO A 70 -39.14 27.36 54.68
C PRO A 70 -39.58 26.88 53.29
N VAL A 71 -40.47 27.65 52.65
CA VAL A 71 -40.83 27.43 51.25
C VAL A 71 -39.78 28.13 50.40
N VAL A 72 -39.06 27.36 49.58
CA VAL A 72 -38.26 27.91 48.48
C VAL A 72 -39.24 28.24 47.36
N SER A 73 -39.29 29.51 46.95
CA SER A 73 -40.21 29.98 45.91
C SER A 73 -39.56 29.94 44.53
N HIS A 74 -40.39 29.78 43.50
CA HIS A 74 -39.98 29.74 42.09
C HIS A 74 -39.07 30.92 41.67
N PRO A 75 -38.24 30.73 40.63
CA PRO A 75 -37.13 31.61 40.26
C PRO A 75 -37.45 33.09 40.01
N ASP A 76 -38.71 33.44 39.74
CA ASP A 76 -39.12 34.77 39.28
C ASP A 76 -39.91 35.59 40.30
N THR A 77 -39.89 35.18 41.56
CA THR A 77 -40.54 35.97 42.62
C THR A 77 -39.46 36.79 43.34
N GLY A 78 -39.61 38.12 43.42
CA GLY A 78 -38.71 39.02 44.15
C GLY A 78 -38.73 38.82 45.67
N ARG A 79 -38.66 37.57 46.14
CA ARG A 79 -38.85 37.12 47.52
C ARG A 79 -37.54 36.59 48.10
N LEU A 80 -37.44 36.64 49.43
CA LEU A 80 -36.39 35.94 50.18
C LEU A 80 -36.43 34.44 49.81
N TYR A 81 -35.29 33.87 49.44
CA TYR A 81 -35.11 32.45 49.04
C TYR A 81 -35.55 32.06 47.61
N ALA A 82 -35.26 32.90 46.61
CA ALA A 82 -35.35 32.49 45.21
C ALA A 82 -34.27 31.44 44.86
N GLU A 83 -34.61 30.47 44.01
CA GLU A 83 -33.65 29.50 43.50
C GLU A 83 -32.58 30.18 42.62
N PRO A 84 -31.29 29.86 42.80
CA PRO A 84 -30.24 30.39 41.94
C PRO A 84 -30.41 29.82 40.52
N THR A 85 -30.46 30.71 39.53
CA THR A 85 -30.61 30.33 38.12
C THR A 85 -29.44 30.82 37.28
N ALA A 86 -29.06 30.02 36.28
CA ALA A 86 -28.07 30.37 35.26
C ALA A 86 -28.76 30.45 33.89
N ARG A 87 -29.24 31.64 33.55
CA ARG A 87 -29.88 31.90 32.26
C ARG A 87 -28.84 31.87 31.14
N GLY A 88 -29.11 31.10 30.10
CA GLY A 88 -28.26 31.01 28.91
C GLY A 88 -27.15 29.96 28.99
N VAL A 89 -26.07 30.18 28.24
CA VAL A 89 -24.90 29.31 28.13
C VAL A 89 -23.68 30.11 28.58
N GLN A 90 -22.76 29.49 29.32
CA GLN A 90 -21.52 30.10 29.76
C GLN A 90 -20.32 29.40 29.11
N SER A 91 -19.22 30.12 28.86
CA SER A 91 -17.96 29.47 28.52
C SER A 91 -17.18 29.06 29.78
N ALA A 92 -16.38 28.01 29.67
CA ALA A 92 -15.50 27.52 30.72
C ALA A 92 -14.26 26.88 30.11
N ILE A 93 -13.16 26.81 30.85
CA ILE A 93 -11.92 26.13 30.43
C ILE A 93 -11.88 24.74 31.05
N VAL A 94 -11.55 23.72 30.26
CA VAL A 94 -11.37 22.35 30.76
C VAL A 94 -10.10 22.26 31.59
N VAL A 95 -10.15 21.59 32.74
CA VAL A 95 -9.05 21.57 33.71
C VAL A 95 -8.61 20.17 34.12
N GLY A 96 -7.34 20.05 34.49
CA GLY A 96 -6.74 18.83 35.01
C GLY A 96 -7.13 18.52 36.47
N PRO A 97 -6.55 17.45 37.06
CA PRO A 97 -6.87 16.99 38.42
C PRO A 97 -6.79 18.06 39.51
N ASN A 98 -5.89 19.03 39.37
CA ASN A 98 -5.64 20.09 40.36
C ASN A 98 -6.20 21.46 39.93
N GLY A 99 -7.01 21.53 38.86
CA GLY A 99 -7.56 22.77 38.31
C GLY A 99 -6.63 23.53 37.36
N GLU A 100 -5.56 22.89 36.91
CA GLU A 100 -4.64 23.43 35.92
C GLU A 100 -5.32 23.56 34.55
N THR A 101 -5.07 24.68 33.87
CA THR A 101 -5.58 24.98 32.52
C THR A 101 -4.58 24.64 31.42
N GLU A 102 -3.41 24.14 31.79
CA GLU A 102 -2.38 23.68 30.86
C GLU A 102 -2.04 22.23 31.21
N ALA A 103 -1.91 21.39 30.18
CA ALA A 103 -1.50 20.01 30.36
C ALA A 103 -0.01 19.92 30.72
N SER A 104 0.35 18.95 31.56
CA SER A 104 1.74 18.63 31.88
C SER A 104 2.13 17.30 31.25
N GLY A 105 2.97 17.32 30.23
CA GLY A 105 3.45 16.10 29.56
C GLY A 105 2.33 15.36 28.80
N ASP A 106 2.20 14.06 29.02
CA ASP A 106 1.20 13.18 28.39
C ASP A 106 -0.20 13.27 29.04
N ALA A 107 -0.31 13.93 30.20
CA ALA A 107 -1.57 14.12 30.93
C ALA A 107 -2.46 15.22 30.31
N GLU A 108 -2.84 15.08 29.05
CA GLU A 108 -3.63 16.08 28.31
C GLU A 108 -5.15 15.92 28.45
N HIS A 109 -5.62 14.76 28.92
CA HIS A 109 -7.03 14.48 29.17
C HIS A 109 -7.25 14.13 30.63
N HIS A 110 -8.26 14.74 31.25
CA HIS A 110 -8.72 14.42 32.59
C HIS A 110 -10.21 14.10 32.53
N THR A 111 -10.53 12.80 32.42
CA THR A 111 -11.89 12.32 32.16
C THR A 111 -12.23 11.08 32.99
N THR A 112 -13.52 10.90 33.31
CA THR A 112 -14.03 9.64 33.89
C THR A 112 -14.24 8.56 32.81
N PRO A 113 -14.47 7.28 33.18
CA PRO A 113 -14.89 6.23 32.24
C PRO A 113 -16.19 6.53 31.48
N ARG A 114 -16.99 7.51 31.94
CA ARG A 114 -18.21 7.97 31.26
C ARG A 114 -17.96 9.14 30.29
N GLY A 115 -16.71 9.55 30.09
CA GLY A 115 -16.38 10.69 29.22
C GLY A 115 -16.71 12.06 29.85
N GLN A 116 -16.81 12.13 31.18
CA GLN A 116 -17.07 13.40 31.87
C GLN A 116 -15.78 14.16 32.13
N VAL A 117 -15.83 15.49 32.04
CA VAL A 117 -14.67 16.38 32.27
C VAL A 117 -14.92 17.29 33.48
N ARG A 118 -13.86 17.96 33.96
CA ARG A 118 -13.98 19.08 34.89
C ARG A 118 -13.64 20.37 34.17
N VAL A 119 -14.30 21.45 34.55
CA VAL A 119 -14.08 22.78 33.98
C VAL A 119 -13.83 23.81 35.08
N ARG A 120 -13.32 24.97 34.70
CA ARG A 120 -13.22 26.17 35.53
C ARG A 120 -13.92 27.32 34.81
N PHE A 121 -14.91 27.91 35.47
CA PHE A 121 -15.62 29.07 34.93
C PHE A 121 -14.79 30.36 35.09
N PRO A 122 -15.01 31.39 34.25
CA PRO A 122 -14.28 32.65 34.32
C PRO A 122 -14.42 33.41 35.67
N TRP A 123 -15.48 33.15 36.43
CA TRP A 123 -15.73 33.77 37.72
C TRP A 123 -15.11 33.02 38.91
N GLN A 124 -14.54 31.83 38.69
CA GLN A 124 -13.78 31.09 39.70
C GLN A 124 -12.35 31.64 39.77
N GLN A 125 -11.84 31.90 40.98
CA GLN A 125 -10.51 32.50 41.18
C GLN A 125 -9.40 31.45 41.23
N GLY A 126 -9.73 30.18 41.50
CA GLY A 126 -8.78 29.06 41.55
C GLY A 126 -7.89 29.03 42.79
N GLU A 127 -8.15 29.87 43.80
CA GLU A 127 -7.30 30.01 44.98
C GLU A 127 -7.43 28.79 45.92
N ARG A 128 -8.67 28.31 46.10
CA ARG A 128 -9.00 27.22 47.02
C ARG A 128 -9.26 25.91 46.27
N PRO A 129 -9.05 24.73 46.89
CA PRO A 129 -9.32 23.44 46.24
C PRO A 129 -10.74 23.28 45.67
N ASP A 130 -11.75 23.83 46.34
CA ASP A 130 -13.16 23.85 45.93
C ASP A 130 -13.49 24.89 44.85
N ASP A 131 -12.57 25.83 44.59
CA ASP A 131 -12.70 26.90 43.58
C ASP A 131 -11.83 26.64 42.33
N ARG A 132 -11.09 25.53 42.31
CA ARG A 132 -10.17 25.18 41.21
C ARG A 132 -10.84 24.46 40.05
N SER A 133 -11.98 23.80 40.29
CA SER A 133 -12.71 23.05 39.27
C SER A 133 -14.15 22.77 39.70
N THR A 134 -15.01 22.48 38.74
CA THR A 134 -16.35 21.92 38.98
C THR A 134 -16.33 20.46 39.45
N GLY A 135 -17.51 19.92 39.75
CA GLY A 135 -17.75 18.47 39.69
C GLY A 135 -17.59 17.89 38.27
N TRP A 136 -17.93 16.63 38.08
CA TRP A 136 -17.85 15.96 36.78
C TRP A 136 -19.03 16.34 35.87
N LEU A 137 -18.74 16.96 34.73
CA LEU A 137 -19.73 17.40 33.75
C LEU A 137 -19.82 16.42 32.60
N LEU A 138 -21.04 16.12 32.16
CA LEU A 138 -21.28 15.37 30.92
C LEU A 138 -20.90 16.21 29.71
N VAL A 139 -20.38 15.57 28.67
CA VAL A 139 -20.06 16.17 27.37
C VAL A 139 -21.03 15.67 26.32
N ALA A 140 -21.81 16.58 25.74
CA ALA A 140 -22.72 16.28 24.65
C ALA A 140 -21.94 15.79 23.42
N GLN A 141 -22.36 14.66 22.87
CA GLN A 141 -21.77 14.06 21.68
C GLN A 141 -22.71 14.25 20.49
N ARG A 142 -22.16 14.36 19.26
CA ARG A 142 -22.96 14.52 18.04
C ARG A 142 -23.89 13.33 17.79
N GLN A 143 -23.46 12.13 18.16
CA GLN A 143 -24.22 10.90 18.11
C GLN A 143 -23.73 9.97 19.22
N ALA A 144 -24.66 9.43 20.02
CA ALA A 144 -24.36 8.47 21.07
C ALA A 144 -25.39 7.34 21.06
N GLY A 145 -24.92 6.10 20.96
CA GLY A 145 -25.73 4.88 20.99
C GLY A 145 -24.96 3.72 21.63
N ALA A 146 -25.64 2.58 21.82
CA ALA A 146 -25.00 1.39 22.39
C ALA A 146 -23.94 0.83 21.42
N GLY A 147 -22.66 0.98 21.76
CA GLY A 147 -21.53 0.48 20.96
C GLY A 147 -21.21 1.29 19.69
N MET A 148 -21.81 2.46 19.50
CA MET A 148 -21.63 3.30 18.31
C MET A 148 -21.81 4.79 18.62
N GLY A 149 -21.17 5.65 17.83
CA GLY A 149 -21.31 7.10 17.98
C GLY A 149 -20.04 7.86 17.62
N TRP A 150 -20.06 9.15 17.92
CA TRP A 150 -18.93 10.06 17.74
C TRP A 150 -18.45 10.48 19.12
N GLN A 151 -17.21 10.16 19.46
CA GLN A 151 -16.62 10.55 20.73
C GLN A 151 -15.60 11.66 20.52
N TRP A 152 -15.89 12.82 21.08
CA TRP A 152 -14.95 13.92 21.24
C TRP A 152 -14.90 14.32 22.71
N ILE A 153 -13.71 14.23 23.29
CA ILE A 153 -13.46 14.61 24.69
C ILE A 153 -12.58 15.85 24.68
N PRO A 154 -13.05 16.97 25.27
CA PRO A 154 -12.23 18.16 25.43
C PRO A 154 -10.92 17.87 26.18
N ARG A 155 -9.81 18.40 25.70
CA ARG A 155 -8.50 18.37 26.39
C ARG A 155 -8.40 19.52 27.40
N ILE A 156 -7.52 19.35 28.40
CA ILE A 156 -7.18 20.40 29.35
C ILE A 156 -6.74 21.66 28.58
N GLY A 157 -7.27 22.82 28.96
CA GLY A 157 -7.04 24.12 28.31
C GLY A 157 -8.07 24.50 27.23
N GLN A 158 -8.82 23.54 26.70
CA GLN A 158 -9.85 23.84 25.70
C GLN A 158 -11.03 24.61 26.31
N GLU A 159 -11.51 25.62 25.59
CA GLU A 159 -12.72 26.35 25.95
C GLU A 159 -13.97 25.61 25.46
N VAL A 160 -14.92 25.45 26.38
CA VAL A 160 -16.18 24.75 26.15
C VAL A 160 -17.37 25.62 26.52
N LEU A 161 -18.50 25.33 25.89
CA LEU A 161 -19.80 25.90 26.23
C LEU A 161 -20.52 24.99 27.21
N VAL A 162 -20.97 25.54 28.33
CA VAL A 162 -21.71 24.85 29.39
C VAL A 162 -23.14 25.39 29.44
N LYS A 163 -24.12 24.49 29.27
CA LYS A 163 -25.55 24.76 29.50
C LYS A 163 -25.97 24.16 30.84
N PHE A 164 -26.78 24.91 31.56
CA PHE A 164 -27.43 24.47 32.79
C PHE A 164 -28.83 23.97 32.45
N GLN A 165 -29.13 22.69 32.70
CA GLN A 165 -30.43 22.10 32.38
C GLN A 165 -31.52 22.79 33.20
N GLU A 166 -32.61 23.18 32.54
CA GLU A 166 -33.72 23.93 33.18
C GLU A 166 -33.27 25.19 33.92
N ASP A 167 -32.13 25.78 33.51
CA ASP A 167 -31.45 26.91 34.16
C ASP A 167 -31.03 26.63 35.61
N ASN A 168 -30.97 25.36 36.03
CA ASN A 168 -30.50 24.92 37.35
C ASN A 168 -28.97 24.88 37.41
N ILE A 169 -28.38 25.68 38.30
CA ILE A 169 -26.92 25.79 38.47
C ILE A 169 -26.23 24.46 38.83
N ASP A 170 -26.97 23.52 39.42
CA ASP A 170 -26.45 22.22 39.86
C ASP A 170 -26.46 21.16 38.74
N GLN A 171 -27.00 21.48 37.56
CA GLN A 171 -27.09 20.55 36.42
C GLN A 171 -26.33 21.05 35.17
N PRO A 172 -25.01 21.29 35.26
CA PRO A 172 -24.20 21.71 34.13
C PRO A 172 -23.90 20.55 33.17
N VAL A 173 -23.99 20.84 31.87
CA VAL A 173 -23.62 19.94 30.77
C VAL A 173 -22.82 20.72 29.72
N VAL A 174 -21.69 20.17 29.31
CA VAL A 174 -20.92 20.71 28.18
C VAL A 174 -21.65 20.40 26.88
N ILE A 175 -21.93 21.41 26.06
CA ILE A 175 -22.71 21.30 24.82
C ILE A 175 -21.88 21.52 23.55
N GLY A 176 -20.63 21.98 23.67
CA GLY A 176 -19.74 22.22 22.54
C GLY A 176 -18.40 22.82 22.95
N ALA A 177 -17.52 23.01 21.97
CA ALA A 177 -16.22 23.65 22.11
C ALA A 177 -16.19 24.97 21.34
N LEU A 178 -15.40 25.91 21.81
CA LEU A 178 -15.08 27.13 21.07
C LEU A 178 -13.64 27.12 20.61
N TYR A 179 -13.39 27.70 19.45
CA TYR A 179 -12.04 28.12 19.07
C TYR A 179 -11.76 29.45 19.76
N ASN A 180 -10.68 29.50 20.52
CA ASN A 180 -10.32 30.63 21.37
C ASN A 180 -8.92 31.18 21.09
N GLY A 181 -8.30 30.77 19.98
CA GLY A 181 -6.97 31.21 19.56
C GLY A 181 -6.97 32.42 18.65
N GLN A 182 -5.86 33.15 18.67
CA GLN A 182 -5.55 34.16 17.66
C GLN A 182 -5.00 33.46 16.40
N GLY A 183 -5.51 33.83 15.23
CA GLY A 183 -4.82 33.50 13.98
C GLY A 183 -3.48 34.24 13.95
N GLU A 184 -2.40 33.55 13.61
CA GLU A 184 -1.03 34.02 13.89
C GLU A 184 -0.58 35.28 13.15
N ALA A 185 -1.38 35.77 12.19
CA ALA A 185 -1.22 37.10 11.60
C ALA A 185 -1.77 38.26 12.43
N GLY A 186 -2.08 38.02 13.71
CA GLY A 186 -2.45 39.08 14.64
C GLY A 186 -3.82 39.71 14.37
N ILE A 187 -4.69 39.07 13.58
CA ILE A 187 -6.11 39.48 13.55
C ILE A 187 -6.73 38.97 14.84
N ALA A 188 -6.86 39.89 15.81
CA ALA A 188 -7.47 39.59 17.09
C ALA A 188 -8.90 39.06 16.89
N PRO A 189 -9.32 38.02 17.63
CA PRO A 189 -10.69 37.51 17.60
C PRO A 189 -11.62 38.48 18.34
N THR A 190 -11.82 39.66 17.76
CA THR A 190 -12.84 40.61 18.18
C THR A 190 -13.87 40.74 17.05
N PRO A 191 -15.15 41.05 17.35
CA PRO A 191 -16.09 41.46 16.32
C PRO A 191 -15.55 42.71 15.61
N GLY A 192 -14.92 42.53 14.45
CA GLY A 192 -14.32 43.60 13.66
C GLY A 192 -12.79 43.61 13.53
N GLY A 193 -12.06 42.59 14.03
CA GLY A 193 -10.63 42.43 13.77
C GLY A 193 -9.72 43.51 14.37
N GLN A 194 -10.19 44.26 15.36
CA GLN A 194 -9.40 45.30 16.02
C GLN A 194 -8.51 44.72 17.11
N VAL A 195 -7.23 45.12 17.10
CA VAL A 195 -6.26 44.80 18.13
C VAL A 195 -6.70 45.41 19.46
N ALA A 196 -6.80 44.59 20.51
CA ALA A 196 -7.09 45.09 21.86
C ALA A 196 -5.99 46.08 22.29
N LYS A 197 -6.39 47.25 22.81
CA LYS A 197 -5.46 48.28 23.30
C LYS A 197 -4.47 47.67 24.31
N GLY A 198 -3.18 47.70 23.98
CA GLY A 198 -2.09 47.28 24.86
C GLY A 198 -1.37 45.98 24.48
N VAL A 199 -1.84 45.25 23.46
CA VAL A 199 -1.14 44.05 22.95
C VAL A 199 -0.04 44.49 21.96
N ARG A 200 1.22 44.11 22.23
CA ARG A 200 2.34 44.33 21.29
C ARG A 200 2.27 43.31 20.15
N GLN A 201 2.28 43.80 18.92
CA GLN A 201 2.42 42.96 17.73
C GLN A 201 3.92 42.67 17.54
N GLU A 202 4.37 41.47 17.90
CA GLU A 202 5.80 41.12 17.94
C GLU A 202 6.40 40.76 16.58
N ALA A 203 5.58 40.52 15.54
CA ALA A 203 6.06 40.27 14.17
C ALA A 203 5.06 40.81 13.12
N ASP A 204 5.60 41.30 11.99
CA ASP A 204 4.84 41.64 10.79
C ASP A 204 4.21 40.36 10.18
N PRO A 205 2.87 40.28 10.06
CA PRO A 205 2.18 39.11 9.51
C PRO A 205 2.69 38.65 8.15
N GLU A 206 3.08 39.61 7.30
CA GLU A 206 3.57 39.31 5.95
C GLU A 206 4.89 38.53 6.01
N THR A 207 5.74 38.84 6.99
CA THR A 207 7.02 38.15 7.20
C THR A 207 6.82 36.73 7.72
N LEU A 208 5.86 36.49 8.62
CA LEU A 208 5.53 35.14 9.10
C LEU A 208 4.91 34.27 8.01
N TYR A 209 4.12 34.88 7.13
CA TYR A 209 3.49 34.15 6.05
C TYR A 209 4.46 33.70 4.96
N ARG A 210 5.47 34.53 4.65
CA ARG A 210 6.56 34.23 3.71
C ARG A 210 7.42 33.03 4.11
N LEU A 211 7.39 32.58 5.37
CA LEU A 211 8.10 31.37 5.81
C LEU A 211 7.46 30.08 5.27
N GLY A 212 6.22 30.15 4.78
CA GLY A 212 5.51 29.01 4.22
C GLY A 212 5.99 28.63 2.82
N SER A 213 6.08 27.32 2.56
CA SER A 213 6.44 26.76 1.26
C SER A 213 5.66 25.47 0.99
N ASP A 214 5.94 24.77 -0.11
CA ASP A 214 5.33 23.46 -0.36
C ASP A 214 5.79 22.37 0.62
N SER A 215 6.85 22.64 1.38
CA SER A 215 7.42 21.75 2.42
C SER A 215 7.37 22.32 3.84
N ALA A 216 6.93 23.56 4.02
CA ALA A 216 6.79 24.20 5.33
C ALA A 216 5.43 24.91 5.46
N ALA A 217 4.80 24.80 6.63
CA ALA A 217 3.58 25.55 6.90
C ALA A 217 3.85 27.06 6.92
N SER A 218 2.82 27.84 6.62
CA SER A 218 2.86 29.30 6.72
C SER A 218 2.35 29.71 8.08
N ALA A 219 3.11 30.54 8.83
CA ALA A 219 2.79 30.98 10.18
C ALA A 219 2.28 29.84 11.12
N GLN A 220 3.21 29.21 11.86
CA GLN A 220 2.94 28.25 12.96
C GLN A 220 3.42 28.67 14.38
N GLY A 221 3.75 29.95 14.61
CA GLY A 221 3.92 30.53 15.94
C GLY A 221 2.60 30.93 16.61
N ASN A 222 1.98 30.01 17.36
CA ASN A 222 0.84 30.31 18.24
C ASN A 222 1.30 31.19 19.41
N LEU A 223 1.37 32.52 19.21
CA LEU A 223 1.84 33.49 20.21
C LEU A 223 0.79 33.81 21.30
N ALA A 224 -0.46 33.42 21.08
CA ALA A 224 -1.54 33.60 22.03
C ALA A 224 -2.34 32.30 22.10
N ALA A 225 -1.91 31.44 23.02
CA ALA A 225 -2.55 30.19 23.44
C ALA A 225 -3.98 30.05 22.95
N GLY A 226 -4.21 29.13 22.01
CA GLY A 226 -5.57 28.78 21.63
C GLY A 226 -5.66 27.62 20.65
N HIS A 227 -6.88 27.11 20.55
CA HIS A 227 -7.17 25.81 19.96
C HIS A 227 -8.01 25.99 18.69
N SER A 228 -7.39 26.15 17.54
CA SER A 228 -8.06 26.08 16.23
C SER A 228 -7.38 25.07 15.31
N PRO A 229 -8.10 24.43 14.36
CA PRO A 229 -7.46 23.67 13.29
C PRO A 229 -6.50 24.58 12.52
N ALA A 230 -5.46 23.99 11.92
CA ALA A 230 -4.46 24.76 11.21
C ALA A 230 -5.09 25.72 10.17
N TRP A 231 -6.03 25.23 9.37
CA TRP A 231 -6.70 25.99 8.30
C TRP A 231 -7.79 26.97 8.77
N HIS A 232 -7.84 27.30 10.06
CA HIS A 232 -8.81 28.26 10.59
C HIS A 232 -8.48 29.70 10.16
N GLY A 233 -9.48 30.41 9.63
CA GLY A 233 -9.36 31.82 9.22
C GLY A 233 -9.27 32.03 7.71
N LEU A 234 -9.46 33.28 7.28
CA LEU A 234 -9.39 33.72 5.89
C LEU A 234 -8.00 34.30 5.59
N GLY A 235 -7.36 33.85 4.51
CA GLY A 235 -6.08 34.40 4.04
C GLY A 235 -5.89 34.13 2.55
N THR A 236 -6.51 34.94 1.71
CA THR A 236 -6.59 34.73 0.24
C THR A 236 -5.31 35.08 -0.50
N GLU A 237 -4.49 35.96 0.06
CA GLU A 237 -3.28 36.48 -0.59
C GLU A 237 -2.24 35.39 -0.86
N ALA A 238 -1.47 35.57 -1.94
CA ALA A 238 -0.41 34.65 -2.37
C ALA A 238 0.64 34.43 -1.28
N GLU A 239 0.97 35.49 -0.55
CA GLU A 239 1.93 35.42 0.56
C GLU A 239 1.33 34.78 1.81
N GLY A 240 0.00 34.84 2.00
CA GLY A 240 -0.73 34.29 3.16
C GLY A 240 -0.98 32.77 3.12
N TYR A 241 -2.10 32.33 3.71
CA TYR A 241 -2.49 30.91 3.72
C TYR A 241 -3.01 30.41 2.35
N ARG A 242 -3.21 31.32 1.39
CA ARG A 242 -3.77 31.06 0.05
C ARG A 242 -5.10 30.32 0.07
N ASN A 243 -5.86 30.51 1.15
CA ASN A 243 -7.12 29.83 1.41
C ASN A 243 -8.20 30.88 1.72
N ALA A 244 -9.25 30.89 0.91
CA ALA A 244 -10.42 31.75 1.07
C ALA A 244 -11.39 31.25 2.15
N ALA A 245 -10.89 30.63 3.22
CA ALA A 245 -11.66 29.83 4.18
C ALA A 245 -12.46 28.69 3.51
N ALA A 246 -11.96 28.19 2.38
CA ALA A 246 -12.51 27.08 1.61
C ALA A 246 -12.03 25.70 2.11
N LEU A 247 -11.02 25.65 2.98
CA LEU A 247 -10.61 24.42 3.66
C LEU A 247 -11.50 24.14 4.88
N SER A 248 -12.02 22.92 4.97
CA SER A 248 -12.79 22.42 6.11
C SER A 248 -12.36 21.00 6.49
N GLY A 249 -12.73 20.52 7.67
CA GLY A 249 -12.47 19.13 8.06
C GLY A 249 -12.13 18.89 9.53
N PHE A 250 -11.37 17.83 9.79
CA PHE A 250 -10.97 17.35 11.12
C PHE A 250 -9.45 17.21 11.21
N LYS A 251 -8.84 17.74 12.27
CA LYS A 251 -7.45 17.46 12.65
C LYS A 251 -7.42 16.98 14.10
N SER A 252 -6.92 15.78 14.32
CA SER A 252 -6.57 15.32 15.67
C SER A 252 -5.12 15.67 16.00
N ALA A 253 -4.78 15.58 17.27
CA ALA A 253 -3.41 15.61 17.75
C ALA A 253 -3.07 14.27 18.38
N GLU A 254 -1.84 13.80 18.19
CA GLU A 254 -1.26 12.67 18.90
C GLU A 254 -1.39 12.87 20.42
N HIS A 255 -1.54 11.79 21.16
CA HIS A 255 -1.62 11.85 22.61
C HIS A 255 -0.21 11.84 23.22
N GLY A 256 0.17 12.92 23.90
CA GLY A 256 1.51 13.09 24.47
C GLY A 256 2.63 13.26 23.43
N GLY A 257 2.29 13.45 22.16
CA GLY A 257 3.21 13.55 21.03
C GLY A 257 2.99 14.81 20.19
N ARG A 258 3.49 14.81 18.95
CA ARG A 258 3.41 15.95 18.01
C ARG A 258 2.74 15.61 16.68
N GLY A 259 2.39 14.36 16.46
CA GLY A 259 1.71 13.90 15.26
C GLY A 259 0.25 14.33 15.18
N ALA A 260 -0.38 14.08 14.04
CA ALA A 260 -1.77 14.40 13.77
C ALA A 260 -2.38 13.45 12.74
N ASN A 261 -3.69 13.24 12.82
CA ASN A 261 -4.49 12.69 11.72
C ASN A 261 -5.39 13.79 11.18
N LEU A 262 -5.57 13.82 9.85
CA LEU A 262 -6.25 14.90 9.16
C LEU A 262 -7.23 14.33 8.14
N LEU A 263 -8.44 14.87 8.12
CA LEU A 263 -9.39 14.77 7.02
C LEU A 263 -9.69 16.20 6.58
N VAL A 264 -9.30 16.57 5.36
CA VAL A 264 -9.43 17.94 4.83
C VAL A 264 -10.23 17.91 3.54
N PHE A 265 -11.23 18.79 3.44
CA PHE A 265 -11.96 19.12 2.23
C PHE A 265 -11.54 20.51 1.77
N ASP A 266 -11.23 20.67 0.50
CA ASP A 266 -10.96 21.96 -0.15
C ASP A 266 -12.09 22.25 -1.12
N ASP A 267 -12.94 23.21 -0.78
CA ASP A 267 -14.09 23.63 -1.57
C ASP A 267 -13.78 24.84 -2.47
N SER A 268 -12.49 25.08 -2.75
CA SER A 268 -12.08 26.13 -3.69
C SER A 268 -12.69 25.89 -5.08
N ASP A 269 -13.20 26.96 -5.69
CA ASP A 269 -13.93 26.89 -6.96
C ASP A 269 -13.10 26.21 -8.08
N GLY A 270 -13.72 25.23 -8.75
CA GLY A 270 -13.07 24.40 -9.77
C GLY A 270 -11.90 23.53 -9.27
N GLN A 271 -11.64 23.47 -7.96
CA GLN A 271 -10.44 22.87 -7.37
C GLN A 271 -10.78 21.97 -6.17
N LEU A 272 -11.91 21.27 -6.25
CA LEU A 272 -12.37 20.36 -5.20
C LEU A 272 -11.32 19.31 -4.86
N ARG A 273 -11.02 19.16 -3.58
CA ARG A 273 -10.06 18.18 -3.08
C ARG A 273 -10.54 17.54 -1.78
N THR A 274 -10.24 16.25 -1.62
CA THR A 274 -10.34 15.56 -0.33
C THR A 274 -8.98 14.96 0.02
N GLN A 275 -8.53 15.13 1.26
CA GLN A 275 -7.32 14.53 1.79
C GLN A 275 -7.62 13.80 3.08
N LEU A 276 -7.24 12.52 3.16
CA LEU A 276 -7.12 11.75 4.39
C LEU A 276 -5.64 11.51 4.64
N ALA A 277 -5.10 11.98 5.76
CA ALA A 277 -3.66 11.96 6.02
C ALA A 277 -3.34 11.67 7.49
N THR A 278 -2.16 11.11 7.72
CA THR A 278 -1.53 11.06 9.03
C THR A 278 -0.08 11.52 8.91
N THR A 279 0.42 12.20 9.94
CA THR A 279 1.85 12.55 10.02
C THR A 279 2.72 11.31 10.16
N GLN A 280 2.16 10.18 10.63
CA GLN A 280 2.88 8.91 10.73
C GLN A 280 3.29 8.42 9.33
N ALA A 281 4.61 8.38 9.11
CA ALA A 281 5.21 8.06 7.82
C ALA A 281 4.64 8.88 6.64
N TYR A 282 4.15 10.10 6.92
CA TYR A 282 3.51 10.98 5.93
C TYR A 282 2.50 10.27 5.02
N SER A 283 1.68 9.38 5.60
CA SER A 283 0.76 8.53 4.84
C SER A 283 -0.51 9.28 4.46
N GLN A 284 -0.86 9.33 3.17
CA GLN A 284 -1.96 10.14 2.65
C GLN A 284 -2.70 9.47 1.50
N LEU A 285 -4.03 9.62 1.50
CA LEU A 285 -4.90 9.51 0.33
C LEU A 285 -5.38 10.91 -0.05
N ASN A 286 -5.10 11.33 -1.28
CA ASN A 286 -5.52 12.60 -1.83
C ASN A 286 -6.39 12.36 -3.08
N LEU A 287 -7.51 13.08 -3.20
CA LEU A 287 -8.50 12.94 -4.27
C LEU A 287 -8.81 14.32 -4.88
N GLY A 288 -9.01 14.39 -6.20
CA GLY A 288 -9.43 15.59 -6.90
C GLY A 288 -8.26 16.47 -7.36
N HIS A 289 -8.30 17.75 -7.01
CA HIS A 289 -7.28 18.74 -7.36
C HIS A 289 -6.09 18.67 -6.38
N LEU A 290 -5.05 17.92 -6.75
CA LEU A 290 -3.92 17.66 -5.87
C LEU A 290 -3.03 18.90 -5.78
N ILE A 291 -2.79 19.36 -4.55
CA ILE A 291 -1.87 20.45 -4.22
C ILE A 291 -0.90 20.00 -3.14
N HIS A 292 0.23 20.69 -3.01
CA HIS A 292 0.98 20.69 -1.77
C HIS A 292 0.13 21.34 -0.67
N GLN A 293 0.06 20.74 0.51
CA GLN A 293 -0.56 21.36 1.67
C GLN A 293 0.31 21.09 2.90
N GLN A 294 0.68 22.18 3.56
CA GLN A 294 1.38 22.15 4.84
C GLN A 294 0.49 22.85 5.84
N ASP A 295 -0.23 22.03 6.61
CA ASP A 295 -1.20 22.49 7.60
C ASP A 295 -2.26 23.43 7.01
N ASN A 296 -2.09 24.73 7.17
CA ASN A 296 -3.02 25.79 6.77
C ASN A 296 -2.75 26.34 5.37
N ARG A 297 -1.54 26.15 4.85
CA ARG A 297 -1.11 26.71 3.58
C ARG A 297 -1.60 25.87 2.42
N ARG A 298 -2.35 26.51 1.54
CA ARG A 298 -2.71 25.99 0.22
C ARG A 298 -1.52 26.20 -0.74
N GLY A 299 -0.75 25.16 -0.99
CA GLY A 299 0.50 25.19 -1.76
C GLY A 299 0.30 25.12 -3.27
N SER A 300 1.38 24.79 -3.99
CA SER A 300 1.36 24.68 -5.45
C SER A 300 0.58 23.45 -5.95
N PHE A 301 0.08 23.55 -7.18
CA PHE A 301 -0.57 22.45 -7.88
C PHE A 301 0.44 21.34 -8.19
N ARG A 302 0.07 20.10 -7.92
CA ARG A 302 0.93 18.91 -8.15
C ARG A 302 0.29 17.82 -9.00
N GLY A 303 -1.01 17.88 -9.25
CA GLY A 303 -1.67 16.90 -10.11
C GLY A 303 -3.19 16.86 -10.00
N GLN A 304 -3.81 15.96 -10.76
CA GLN A 304 -5.24 15.67 -10.73
C GLN A 304 -5.47 14.16 -10.63
N GLY A 305 -6.55 13.76 -9.95
CA GLY A 305 -6.95 12.36 -9.85
C GLY A 305 -6.90 11.87 -8.41
N PHE A 306 -6.31 10.69 -8.18
CA PHE A 306 -6.05 10.18 -6.84
C PHE A 306 -4.56 9.96 -6.64
N GLU A 307 -4.11 10.11 -5.40
CA GLU A 307 -2.75 9.78 -4.99
C GLU A 307 -2.81 9.07 -3.64
N LEU A 308 -2.17 7.90 -3.58
CA LEU A 308 -1.85 7.22 -2.33
C LEU A 308 -0.34 7.29 -2.15
N ARG A 309 0.13 7.88 -1.04
CA ARG A 309 1.57 8.03 -0.76
C ARG A 309 1.88 7.77 0.71
N THR A 310 3.06 7.23 0.98
CA THR A 310 3.58 6.98 2.33
C THR A 310 5.09 6.81 2.25
N ASP A 311 5.81 7.20 3.30
CA ASP A 311 7.23 6.88 3.51
C ASP A 311 7.39 5.48 4.16
N GLY A 312 6.28 4.86 4.56
CA GLY A 312 6.23 3.50 5.06
C GLY A 312 5.96 2.46 3.97
N TYR A 313 5.46 1.30 4.37
CA TYR A 313 5.06 0.25 3.43
C TYR A 313 3.67 0.51 2.84
N GLY A 314 3.53 0.34 1.52
CA GLY A 314 2.24 0.33 0.83
C GLY A 314 1.81 -1.10 0.48
N ALA A 315 0.54 -1.43 0.69
CA ALA A 315 -0.04 -2.69 0.26
C ALA A 315 -1.42 -2.47 -0.38
N VAL A 316 -1.61 -2.99 -1.59
CA VAL A 316 -2.92 -3.09 -2.25
C VAL A 316 -3.23 -4.57 -2.41
N ARG A 317 -4.31 -5.03 -1.76
CA ARG A 317 -4.71 -6.45 -1.75
C ARG A 317 -6.18 -6.57 -2.10
N GLY A 318 -6.47 -7.25 -3.21
CA GLY A 318 -7.81 -7.73 -3.56
C GLY A 318 -7.81 -9.25 -3.59
N GLN A 319 -8.45 -9.90 -2.61
CA GLN A 319 -8.52 -11.37 -2.54
C GLN A 319 -9.20 -11.97 -3.78
N ALA A 320 -10.18 -11.26 -4.34
CA ALA A 320 -10.92 -11.68 -5.52
C ALA A 320 -10.32 -11.18 -6.85
N GLY A 321 -9.21 -10.43 -6.82
CA GLY A 321 -8.57 -9.86 -8.00
C GLY A 321 -8.22 -8.37 -7.85
N VAL A 322 -7.39 -7.87 -8.76
CA VAL A 322 -6.98 -6.46 -8.87
C VAL A 322 -6.93 -6.09 -10.36
N LEU A 323 -7.60 -5.00 -10.74
CA LEU A 323 -7.50 -4.39 -12.07
C LEU A 323 -6.83 -3.03 -11.96
N LEU A 324 -5.69 -2.85 -12.64
CA LEU A 324 -5.02 -1.56 -12.82
C LEU A 324 -5.02 -1.23 -14.31
N THR A 325 -5.82 -0.24 -14.70
CA THR A 325 -6.06 0.09 -16.11
C THR A 325 -6.03 1.59 -16.37
N THR A 326 -5.58 1.98 -17.56
CA THR A 326 -5.60 3.36 -18.07
C THR A 326 -6.64 3.58 -19.17
N TYR A 327 -7.45 2.55 -19.46
CA TYR A 327 -8.51 2.64 -20.46
C TYR A 327 -9.71 3.43 -19.93
N ARG A 328 -10.33 4.16 -20.86
CA ARG A 328 -11.63 4.81 -20.70
C ARG A 328 -12.60 4.19 -21.71
N ASP A 329 -13.89 4.48 -21.58
CA ASP A 329 -14.90 4.01 -22.53
C ASP A 329 -14.55 4.62 -23.90
N ALA A 330 -14.27 3.74 -24.85
CA ALA A 330 -13.85 4.10 -26.20
C ALA A 330 -14.97 4.80 -26.99
N THR A 331 -16.23 4.66 -26.56
CA THR A 331 -17.40 5.08 -27.33
C THR A 331 -17.97 6.41 -26.84
N SER A 332 -18.09 6.60 -25.52
CA SER A 332 -18.74 7.78 -24.96
C SER A 332 -17.77 8.84 -24.40
N GLY A 333 -16.50 8.49 -24.20
CA GLY A 333 -15.54 9.33 -23.48
C GLY A 333 -15.89 9.57 -22.00
N LYS A 334 -16.94 8.92 -21.49
CA LYS A 334 -17.39 9.00 -20.10
C LYS A 334 -16.66 7.97 -19.23
N ALA A 335 -16.84 8.10 -17.92
CA ALA A 335 -16.42 7.08 -16.96
C ALA A 335 -17.06 5.73 -17.33
N VAL A 336 -16.21 4.71 -17.46
CA VAL A 336 -16.66 3.32 -17.65
C VAL A 336 -17.31 2.86 -16.34
N PRO A 337 -18.37 2.03 -16.37
CA PRO A 337 -18.78 1.32 -15.17
C PRO A 337 -17.57 0.67 -14.49
N THR A 338 -17.40 0.91 -13.19
CA THR A 338 -16.32 0.35 -12.39
C THR A 338 -16.28 -1.17 -12.57
N GLY A 339 -15.16 -1.70 -13.06
CA GLY A 339 -14.96 -3.14 -13.28
C GLY A 339 -14.98 -3.62 -14.73
N ASP A 340 -15.37 -2.78 -15.70
CA ASP A 340 -15.24 -3.11 -17.12
C ASP A 340 -13.77 -3.15 -17.57
N ASN A 341 -13.37 -4.23 -18.23
CA ASN A 341 -12.05 -4.41 -18.82
C ASN A 341 -12.12 -4.84 -20.30
N ALA A 342 -13.09 -4.35 -21.07
CA ALA A 342 -13.26 -4.67 -22.49
C ALA A 342 -11.96 -4.59 -23.30
N ALA A 343 -11.14 -3.56 -23.06
CA ALA A 343 -9.85 -3.40 -23.74
C ALA A 343 -8.82 -4.47 -23.33
N GLY A 344 -8.72 -4.79 -22.04
CA GLY A 344 -7.86 -5.88 -21.57
C GLY A 344 -8.28 -7.23 -22.13
N ILE A 345 -9.59 -7.51 -22.16
CA ILE A 345 -10.16 -8.71 -22.80
C ILE A 345 -9.75 -8.78 -24.28
N ALA A 346 -9.84 -7.66 -25.02
CA ALA A 346 -9.45 -7.60 -26.42
C ALA A 346 -7.95 -7.88 -26.63
N LEU A 347 -7.08 -7.34 -25.76
CA LEU A 347 -5.64 -7.60 -25.79
C LEU A 347 -5.30 -9.07 -25.49
N ILE A 348 -6.00 -9.68 -24.51
CA ILE A 348 -5.85 -11.12 -24.22
C ILE A 348 -6.27 -11.96 -25.43
N ARG A 349 -7.40 -11.63 -26.08
CA ARG A 349 -7.85 -12.30 -27.31
C ARG A 349 -6.83 -12.19 -28.44
N GLN A 350 -6.25 -11.00 -28.63
CA GLN A 350 -5.20 -10.79 -29.64
C GLN A 350 -3.96 -11.63 -29.34
N ALA A 351 -3.51 -11.67 -28.09
CA ALA A 351 -2.38 -12.50 -27.66
C ALA A 351 -2.65 -14.00 -27.86
N LYS A 352 -3.86 -14.46 -27.52
CA LYS A 352 -4.33 -15.83 -27.75
C LYS A 352 -4.30 -16.19 -29.23
N GLN A 353 -4.86 -15.36 -30.11
CA GLN A 353 -4.89 -15.59 -31.56
C GLN A 353 -3.49 -15.62 -32.17
N LEU A 354 -2.62 -14.68 -31.81
CA LEU A 354 -1.24 -14.64 -32.29
C LEU A 354 -0.48 -15.91 -31.87
N THR A 355 -0.57 -16.28 -30.58
CA THR A 355 0.11 -17.46 -30.03
C THR A 355 -0.40 -18.75 -30.69
N ALA A 356 -1.71 -18.87 -30.93
CA ALA A 356 -2.29 -20.03 -31.61
C ALA A 356 -1.79 -20.14 -33.06
N SER A 357 -1.73 -19.03 -33.80
CA SER A 357 -1.20 -19.01 -35.18
C SER A 357 0.27 -19.45 -35.24
N LEU A 358 1.11 -18.93 -34.33
CA LEU A 358 2.53 -19.31 -34.27
C LEU A 358 2.72 -20.75 -33.78
N SER A 359 1.87 -21.24 -32.88
CA SER A 359 1.86 -22.64 -32.44
C SER A 359 1.56 -23.60 -33.61
N GLN A 360 0.60 -23.24 -34.48
CA GLN A 360 0.30 -24.00 -35.69
C GLN A 360 1.48 -23.98 -36.68
N GLY A 361 2.15 -22.84 -36.85
CA GLY A 361 3.38 -22.75 -37.64
C GLY A 361 4.49 -23.64 -37.07
N ALA A 362 4.71 -23.59 -35.74
CA ALA A 362 5.71 -24.40 -35.06
C ALA A 362 5.50 -25.89 -35.32
N THR A 363 4.27 -26.40 -35.17
CA THR A 363 3.97 -27.81 -35.46
C THR A 363 4.16 -28.18 -36.93
N THR A 364 3.77 -27.30 -37.86
CA THR A 364 3.99 -27.48 -39.30
C THR A 364 5.48 -27.61 -39.63
N HIS A 365 6.32 -26.83 -38.95
CA HIS A 365 7.78 -26.82 -39.11
C HIS A 365 8.50 -27.70 -38.05
N GLN A 366 7.81 -28.72 -37.54
CA GLN A 366 8.38 -29.76 -36.65
C GLN A 366 9.03 -29.24 -35.35
N THR A 367 8.60 -28.07 -34.87
CA THR A 367 8.89 -27.55 -33.53
C THR A 367 7.71 -27.88 -32.59
N ALA A 368 7.96 -27.97 -31.28
CA ALA A 368 6.91 -28.20 -30.30
C ALA A 368 5.84 -27.09 -30.30
N ALA A 369 4.58 -27.48 -30.12
CA ALA A 369 3.46 -26.56 -29.99
C ALA A 369 3.57 -25.71 -28.71
N LEU A 370 3.12 -24.46 -28.76
CA LEU A 370 3.03 -23.59 -27.60
C LEU A 370 1.84 -24.00 -26.72
N SER A 371 2.09 -24.38 -25.48
CA SER A 371 1.07 -24.86 -24.54
C SER A 371 0.07 -23.78 -24.09
N THR A 372 0.47 -22.51 -24.16
CA THR A 372 -0.30 -21.35 -23.68
C THR A 372 -1.52 -20.99 -24.52
N ALA A 373 -1.60 -21.49 -25.76
CA ALA A 373 -2.72 -21.29 -26.68
C ALA A 373 -3.10 -22.56 -27.48
N LYS A 374 -2.89 -23.74 -26.90
CA LYS A 374 -3.09 -25.02 -27.58
C LYS A 374 -4.56 -25.35 -27.84
N ASP A 375 -5.44 -25.02 -26.90
CA ASP A 375 -6.87 -25.33 -26.91
C ASP A 375 -7.65 -24.35 -26.00
N ASP A 376 -8.95 -24.56 -25.85
CA ASP A 376 -9.83 -23.72 -25.01
C ASP A 376 -9.57 -23.86 -23.50
N ASN A 377 -8.78 -24.86 -23.08
CA ASN A 377 -8.34 -25.02 -21.69
C ASN A 377 -6.94 -24.45 -21.46
N ALA A 378 -6.30 -23.88 -22.48
CA ALA A 378 -4.98 -23.31 -22.37
C ALA A 378 -4.98 -22.05 -21.47
N PRO A 379 -3.84 -21.72 -20.84
CA PRO A 379 -3.70 -20.55 -19.96
C PRO A 379 -4.30 -19.24 -20.50
N LEU A 380 -4.06 -18.88 -21.77
CA LEU A 380 -4.59 -17.64 -22.34
C LEU A 380 -6.12 -17.67 -22.52
N ALA A 381 -6.72 -18.84 -22.79
CA ALA A 381 -8.17 -18.99 -22.89
C ALA A 381 -8.84 -18.88 -21.50
N LYS A 382 -8.22 -19.44 -20.46
CA LYS A 382 -8.68 -19.27 -19.07
C LYS A 382 -8.61 -17.81 -18.62
N GLN A 383 -7.52 -17.12 -18.93
CA GLN A 383 -7.37 -15.69 -18.63
C GLN A 383 -8.40 -14.82 -19.36
N GLU A 384 -8.74 -15.16 -20.60
CA GLU A 384 -9.81 -14.49 -21.36
C GLU A 384 -11.15 -14.63 -20.62
N THR A 385 -11.52 -15.84 -20.20
CA THR A 385 -12.75 -16.13 -19.46
C THR A 385 -12.78 -15.39 -18.12
N ALA A 386 -11.68 -15.43 -17.36
CA ALA A 386 -11.54 -14.74 -16.08
C ALA A 386 -11.72 -13.21 -16.20
N ALA A 387 -11.17 -12.62 -17.26
CA ALA A 387 -11.31 -11.19 -17.54
C ALA A 387 -12.70 -10.83 -18.08
N SER A 388 -13.40 -11.78 -18.71
CA SER A 388 -14.73 -11.58 -19.32
C SER A 388 -15.90 -11.90 -18.38
N GLY A 389 -15.64 -12.03 -17.07
CA GLY A 389 -16.67 -12.35 -16.10
C GLY A 389 -17.83 -11.34 -16.07
N MET A 390 -19.03 -11.84 -15.85
CA MET A 390 -20.28 -11.09 -15.82
C MET A 390 -21.13 -11.58 -14.64
N VAL A 391 -21.66 -10.66 -13.84
CA VAL A 391 -22.42 -10.98 -12.62
C VAL A 391 -23.74 -10.23 -12.56
N ASP A 392 -24.66 -10.70 -11.72
CA ASP A 392 -25.92 -10.02 -11.48
C ASP A 392 -25.70 -8.57 -10.99
N GLY A 393 -26.31 -7.61 -11.68
CA GLY A 393 -26.18 -6.19 -11.33
C GLY A 393 -27.14 -5.73 -10.22
N LYS A 394 -27.99 -6.61 -9.68
CA LYS A 394 -29.08 -6.25 -8.76
C LYS A 394 -29.00 -6.96 -7.42
N ALA A 395 -28.66 -8.25 -7.40
CA ALA A 395 -28.66 -9.09 -6.20
C ALA A 395 -27.26 -9.63 -5.88
N LEU A 396 -26.75 -9.33 -4.69
CA LEU A 396 -25.41 -9.73 -4.25
C LEU A 396 -25.20 -11.25 -4.27
N ASP A 397 -26.15 -12.02 -3.76
CA ASP A 397 -26.04 -13.49 -3.70
C ASP A 397 -25.98 -14.11 -5.11
N ALA A 398 -26.79 -13.61 -6.03
CA ALA A 398 -26.75 -14.03 -7.43
C ALA A 398 -25.43 -13.62 -8.10
N ALA A 399 -24.93 -12.42 -7.81
CA ALA A 399 -23.64 -11.95 -8.31
C ALA A 399 -22.47 -12.82 -7.85
N GLN A 400 -22.49 -13.25 -6.58
CA GLN A 400 -21.49 -14.17 -6.02
C GLN A 400 -21.55 -15.55 -6.69
N GLN A 401 -22.75 -16.07 -6.96
CA GLN A 401 -22.94 -17.34 -7.67
C GLN A 401 -22.44 -17.26 -9.11
N ASP A 402 -22.76 -16.17 -9.82
CA ASP A 402 -22.28 -15.92 -11.18
C ASP A 402 -20.74 -15.86 -11.24
N ALA A 403 -20.12 -15.13 -10.29
CA ALA A 403 -18.68 -15.02 -10.20
C ALA A 403 -18.03 -16.40 -9.94
N ALA A 404 -18.56 -17.16 -8.99
CA ALA A 404 -18.08 -18.50 -8.67
C ALA A 404 -18.24 -19.50 -9.84
N ALA A 405 -19.24 -19.29 -10.69
CA ALA A 405 -19.47 -20.10 -11.89
C ALA A 405 -18.64 -19.67 -13.10
N GLY A 406 -17.87 -18.57 -13.01
CA GLY A 406 -17.15 -18.01 -14.16
C GLY A 406 -18.09 -17.54 -15.27
N ASN A 407 -19.28 -17.04 -14.92
CA ASN A 407 -20.30 -16.62 -15.88
C ASN A 407 -19.77 -15.50 -16.80
N THR A 408 -20.01 -15.60 -18.11
CA THR A 408 -19.63 -14.60 -19.13
C THR A 408 -20.83 -14.08 -19.93
N ALA A 409 -22.05 -14.50 -19.58
CA ALA A 409 -23.27 -14.07 -20.24
C ALA A 409 -23.54 -12.58 -19.98
N THR A 410 -23.86 -11.82 -21.03
CA THR A 410 -24.00 -10.37 -20.95
C THR A 410 -25.41 -9.88 -20.62
N GLN A 411 -26.44 -10.69 -20.92
CA GLN A 411 -27.84 -10.27 -20.80
C GLN A 411 -28.25 -10.08 -19.34
N GLY A 412 -28.53 -8.84 -18.93
CA GLY A 412 -28.94 -8.52 -17.56
C GLY A 412 -27.83 -8.59 -16.51
N LYS A 413 -26.57 -8.72 -16.95
CA LYS A 413 -25.38 -8.84 -16.11
C LYS A 413 -24.46 -7.64 -16.30
N VAL A 414 -23.53 -7.44 -15.38
CA VAL A 414 -22.53 -6.37 -15.41
C VAL A 414 -21.11 -6.95 -15.35
N PRO A 415 -20.11 -6.27 -15.95
CA PRO A 415 -18.72 -6.74 -15.93
C PRO A 415 -18.17 -6.94 -14.51
N HIS A 416 -17.42 -8.02 -14.31
CA HIS A 416 -16.79 -8.38 -13.04
C HIS A 416 -15.63 -9.37 -13.27
N GLN A 417 -14.54 -9.27 -12.52
CA GLN A 417 -13.47 -10.28 -12.59
C GLN A 417 -13.95 -11.58 -11.94
N SER A 418 -13.92 -12.72 -12.64
CA SER A 418 -14.42 -13.99 -12.10
C SER A 418 -13.35 -14.84 -11.42
N GLU A 419 -12.07 -14.46 -11.52
CA GLU A 419 -10.96 -15.12 -10.83
C GLU A 419 -10.02 -14.12 -10.16
N ALA A 420 -9.28 -14.60 -9.15
CA ALA A 420 -8.29 -13.85 -8.38
C ALA A 420 -7.02 -13.52 -9.19
N THR A 421 -7.17 -12.68 -10.20
CA THR A 421 -6.10 -12.26 -11.12
C THR A 421 -5.67 -10.82 -10.86
N VAL A 422 -4.40 -10.52 -11.11
CA VAL A 422 -3.90 -9.14 -11.19
C VAL A 422 -3.73 -8.78 -12.67
N GLN A 423 -4.49 -7.81 -13.14
CA GLN A 423 -4.48 -7.38 -14.54
C GLN A 423 -3.92 -5.95 -14.64
N LEU A 424 -2.83 -5.82 -15.38
CA LEU A 424 -2.18 -4.53 -15.67
C LEU A 424 -2.41 -4.18 -17.14
N VAL A 425 -3.19 -3.14 -17.41
CA VAL A 425 -3.69 -2.84 -18.75
C VAL A 425 -3.40 -1.38 -19.13
N GLY A 426 -2.35 -1.18 -19.94
CA GLY A 426 -1.92 0.14 -20.44
C GLY A 426 -2.47 0.43 -21.83
N ARG A 427 -3.10 1.59 -22.05
CA ARG A 427 -3.57 2.02 -23.38
C ARG A 427 -2.44 2.49 -24.29
N ALA A 428 -1.51 3.27 -23.73
CA ALA A 428 -0.37 3.82 -24.46
C ALA A 428 0.88 2.93 -24.32
N GLY A 429 1.03 2.27 -23.17
CA GLY A 429 2.14 1.38 -22.88
C GLY A 429 2.11 0.91 -21.43
N LEU A 430 2.95 -0.08 -21.14
CA LEU A 430 3.21 -0.60 -19.80
C LEU A 430 4.72 -0.78 -19.66
N VAL A 431 5.31 -0.25 -18.59
CA VAL A 431 6.76 -0.24 -18.38
C VAL A 431 7.06 -0.81 -16.99
N ALA A 432 7.94 -1.81 -16.94
CA ALA A 432 8.47 -2.39 -15.71
C ALA A 432 9.99 -2.20 -15.68
N ILE A 433 10.50 -1.44 -14.72
CA ILE A 433 11.92 -1.08 -14.57
C ILE A 433 12.31 -1.24 -13.10
N ALA A 434 13.53 -1.72 -12.86
CA ALA A 434 14.15 -1.79 -11.53
C ALA A 434 15.57 -1.22 -11.58
N GLY A 435 16.01 -0.56 -10.51
CA GLY A 435 17.39 -0.06 -10.39
C GLY A 435 18.43 -1.17 -10.12
N GLN A 436 17.97 -2.35 -9.72
CA GLN A 436 18.78 -3.54 -9.51
C GLN A 436 18.18 -4.68 -10.35
N ASP A 437 17.45 -5.60 -9.73
CA ASP A 437 16.97 -6.82 -10.37
C ASP A 437 15.50 -6.72 -10.79
N LEU A 438 15.17 -7.28 -11.95
CA LEU A 438 13.80 -7.56 -12.40
C LEU A 438 13.66 -9.07 -12.61
N GLN A 439 12.70 -9.69 -11.92
CA GLN A 439 12.53 -11.15 -11.92
C GLN A 439 11.07 -11.52 -12.25
N PHE A 440 10.89 -12.44 -13.19
CA PHE A 440 9.61 -13.08 -13.48
C PHE A 440 9.72 -14.57 -13.17
N ALA A 441 8.88 -15.05 -12.27
CA ALA A 441 8.81 -16.45 -11.88
C ALA A 441 7.34 -16.88 -11.75
N ASN A 442 7.04 -18.08 -12.21
CA ASN A 442 5.68 -18.61 -12.31
C ASN A 442 5.70 -20.13 -12.12
N GLY A 443 4.59 -20.70 -11.64
CA GLY A 443 4.46 -22.15 -11.42
C GLY A 443 4.08 -22.97 -12.66
N GLU A 444 3.54 -22.32 -13.70
CA GLU A 444 2.96 -23.02 -14.86
C GLU A 444 3.59 -22.60 -16.19
N SER A 445 3.20 -21.44 -16.75
CA SER A 445 3.72 -20.97 -18.04
C SER A 445 3.86 -19.43 -18.13
N ILE A 446 4.76 -18.97 -19.01
CA ILE A 446 4.87 -17.56 -19.42
C ILE A 446 4.56 -17.50 -20.91
N ALA A 447 3.69 -16.58 -21.32
CA ALA A 447 3.49 -16.21 -22.71
C ALA A 447 3.98 -14.77 -22.92
N LEU A 448 4.99 -14.60 -23.77
CA LEU A 448 5.45 -13.29 -24.25
C LEU A 448 5.00 -13.14 -25.70
N ALA A 449 4.02 -12.27 -25.93
CA ALA A 449 3.40 -12.07 -27.23
C ALA A 449 3.50 -10.60 -27.65
N SER A 450 4.09 -10.36 -28.82
CA SER A 450 4.25 -9.04 -29.42
C SER A 450 3.60 -9.06 -30.79
N GLY A 451 2.70 -8.12 -31.08
CA GLY A 451 2.08 -8.01 -32.40
C GLY A 451 3.05 -7.60 -33.52
N GLN A 452 4.26 -7.15 -33.15
CA GLN A 452 5.37 -6.78 -34.00
C GLN A 452 6.65 -7.42 -33.41
N ASP A 453 7.72 -6.67 -33.20
CA ASP A 453 9.01 -7.20 -32.74
C ASP A 453 9.07 -7.47 -31.23
N THR A 454 9.89 -8.47 -30.84
CA THR A 454 10.37 -8.65 -29.47
C THR A 454 11.89 -8.46 -29.45
N ASN A 455 12.34 -7.40 -28.78
CA ASN A 455 13.76 -7.06 -28.68
C ASN A 455 14.30 -7.45 -27.30
N VAL A 456 15.39 -8.24 -27.28
CA VAL A 456 16.09 -8.63 -26.05
C VAL A 456 17.54 -8.14 -26.14
N ALA A 457 17.88 -7.13 -25.33
CA ALA A 457 19.22 -6.56 -25.27
C ALA A 457 19.87 -6.87 -23.90
N VAL A 458 21.03 -7.52 -23.90
CA VAL A 458 21.74 -7.93 -22.68
C VAL A 458 23.16 -7.43 -22.72
N GLY A 459 23.55 -6.59 -21.74
CA GLY A 459 24.86 -5.95 -21.72
C GLY A 459 26.04 -6.87 -21.37
N LYS A 460 25.77 -8.09 -20.87
CA LYS A 460 26.81 -9.07 -20.52
C LYS A 460 26.51 -10.44 -21.14
N GLN A 461 25.71 -11.27 -20.47
CA GLN A 461 25.50 -12.66 -20.87
C GLN A 461 24.01 -13.00 -20.86
N ALA A 462 23.49 -13.44 -22.01
CA ALA A 462 22.18 -14.06 -22.11
C ALA A 462 22.33 -15.59 -21.98
N ARG A 463 21.48 -16.20 -21.16
CA ARG A 463 21.44 -17.66 -20.98
C ARG A 463 20.01 -18.15 -21.07
N LEU A 464 19.79 -19.21 -21.85
CA LEU A 464 18.51 -19.89 -21.97
C LEU A 464 18.71 -21.35 -21.56
N HIS A 465 17.95 -21.78 -20.57
CA HIS A 465 17.99 -23.14 -20.04
C HIS A 465 16.57 -23.69 -20.00
N ALA A 466 16.38 -24.93 -20.46
CA ALA A 466 15.09 -25.62 -20.42
C ALA A 466 15.28 -27.06 -19.95
N GLY A 467 14.36 -27.57 -19.14
CA GLY A 467 14.42 -28.94 -18.61
C GLY A 467 14.13 -30.03 -19.63
N GLN A 468 13.46 -29.70 -20.75
CA GLN A 468 13.09 -30.65 -21.79
C GLN A 468 13.66 -30.29 -23.16
N GLY A 469 13.52 -29.03 -23.58
CA GLY A 469 14.05 -28.59 -24.86
C GLY A 469 13.90 -27.09 -25.09
N ILE A 470 14.72 -26.56 -26.01
CA ILE A 470 14.65 -25.20 -26.50
C ILE A 470 14.20 -25.28 -27.96
N GLY A 471 13.01 -24.76 -28.25
CA GLY A 471 12.51 -24.63 -29.62
C GLY A 471 12.72 -23.21 -30.14
N VAL A 472 13.29 -23.09 -31.34
CA VAL A 472 13.43 -21.81 -32.05
C VAL A 472 12.91 -22.02 -33.47
N ALA A 473 11.88 -21.26 -33.83
CA ALA A 473 11.32 -21.26 -35.17
C ALA A 473 11.15 -19.81 -35.63
N ALA A 474 11.55 -19.54 -36.87
CA ALA A 474 11.46 -18.24 -37.51
C ALA A 474 10.88 -18.42 -38.92
N GLY A 475 10.31 -17.35 -39.51
CA GLY A 475 9.68 -17.43 -40.83
C GLY A 475 8.42 -18.31 -40.87
N LEU A 476 7.65 -18.35 -39.77
CA LEU A 476 6.40 -19.12 -39.68
C LEU A 476 5.20 -18.45 -40.37
N SER A 477 5.34 -17.16 -40.73
CA SER A 477 4.41 -16.41 -41.57
C SER A 477 4.79 -16.50 -43.05
N LYS A 478 3.89 -16.11 -43.95
CA LYS A 478 4.19 -16.04 -45.40
C LYS A 478 5.48 -15.25 -45.62
N ALA A 479 6.42 -15.85 -46.34
CA ALA A 479 7.69 -15.23 -46.71
C ALA A 479 7.43 -13.88 -47.41
N GLY A 480 7.81 -12.79 -46.75
CA GLY A 480 8.00 -11.50 -47.39
C GLY A 480 9.38 -11.44 -48.05
N ASP A 481 9.57 -10.53 -49.00
CA ASP A 481 10.85 -10.37 -49.73
C ASP A 481 12.02 -9.96 -48.81
N ASP A 482 11.75 -9.53 -47.57
CA ASP A 482 12.72 -9.10 -46.55
C ASP A 482 12.91 -10.09 -45.37
N ASP A 483 12.34 -11.31 -45.45
CA ASP A 483 12.47 -12.29 -44.36
C ASP A 483 13.87 -12.90 -44.29
N ILE A 484 14.57 -12.65 -43.17
CA ILE A 484 15.92 -13.18 -42.88
C ILE A 484 15.92 -14.66 -42.47
N GLY A 485 14.76 -15.25 -42.16
CA GLY A 485 14.67 -16.58 -41.56
C GLY A 485 15.28 -16.62 -40.15
N LEU A 486 16.24 -17.52 -39.92
CA LEU A 486 17.00 -17.61 -38.66
C LEU A 486 18.46 -17.22 -38.89
N GLN A 487 18.92 -16.19 -38.19
CA GLN A 487 20.32 -15.77 -38.18
C GLN A 487 20.96 -16.01 -36.81
N LEU A 488 22.08 -16.73 -36.79
CA LEU A 488 22.93 -16.92 -35.61
C LEU A 488 24.34 -16.44 -35.95
N THR A 489 24.84 -15.44 -35.23
CA THR A 489 26.14 -14.81 -35.54
C THR A 489 26.90 -14.52 -34.26
N ALA A 490 28.13 -15.04 -34.17
CA ALA A 490 29.12 -14.63 -33.18
C ALA A 490 30.01 -13.55 -33.81
N GLY A 491 29.96 -12.32 -33.29
CA GLY A 491 30.77 -11.21 -33.82
C GLY A 491 32.27 -11.37 -33.55
N GLN A 492 32.62 -12.06 -32.48
CA GLN A 492 33.96 -12.49 -32.10
C GLN A 492 33.86 -13.88 -31.47
N ASP A 493 34.99 -14.59 -31.40
CA ASP A 493 35.12 -15.95 -30.88
C ASP A 493 34.27 -17.00 -31.65
N ASN A 494 34.04 -18.16 -31.04
CA ASN A 494 33.47 -19.33 -31.70
C ASN A 494 31.93 -19.39 -31.61
N LEU A 495 31.30 -19.88 -32.68
CA LEU A 495 29.96 -20.45 -32.62
C LEU A 495 30.11 -21.97 -32.42
N ASP A 496 29.70 -22.47 -31.24
CA ASP A 496 29.80 -23.88 -30.86
C ASP A 496 28.41 -24.52 -30.78
N VAL A 497 28.17 -25.55 -31.59
CA VAL A 497 26.88 -26.25 -31.70
C VAL A 497 27.11 -27.74 -31.53
N GLN A 498 26.54 -28.32 -30.48
CA GLN A 498 26.80 -29.71 -30.09
C GLN A 498 25.51 -30.45 -29.74
N ALA A 499 25.42 -31.70 -30.19
CA ALA A 499 24.51 -32.71 -29.65
C ALA A 499 25.37 -33.72 -28.86
N GLN A 500 25.47 -33.54 -27.54
CA GLN A 500 26.46 -34.26 -26.72
C GLN A 500 26.16 -35.75 -26.54
N HIS A 501 24.89 -36.13 -26.68
CA HIS A 501 24.41 -37.50 -26.44
C HIS A 501 23.49 -38.01 -27.55
N ASP A 502 23.29 -37.25 -28.63
CA ASP A 502 22.39 -37.62 -29.72
C ASP A 502 22.86 -37.03 -31.06
N ALA A 503 22.08 -37.20 -32.13
CA ALA A 503 22.41 -36.75 -33.46
C ALA A 503 22.31 -35.21 -33.61
N LEU A 504 23.29 -34.62 -34.32
CA LEU A 504 23.20 -33.26 -34.82
C LEU A 504 22.75 -33.30 -36.29
N GLY A 505 21.62 -32.66 -36.60
CA GLY A 505 21.10 -32.53 -37.96
C GLY A 505 21.29 -31.13 -38.53
N LEU A 506 21.81 -31.02 -39.76
CA LEU A 506 21.89 -29.79 -40.54
C LEU A 506 21.31 -30.06 -41.93
N LEU A 507 20.11 -29.54 -42.20
CA LEU A 507 19.32 -29.85 -43.40
C LEU A 507 18.98 -28.55 -44.14
N SER A 508 19.07 -28.56 -45.47
CA SER A 508 18.66 -27.48 -46.35
C SER A 508 17.92 -28.07 -47.55
N LYS A 509 16.84 -27.39 -48.00
CA LYS A 509 16.12 -27.78 -49.23
C LYS A 509 16.91 -27.38 -50.48
N ASP A 510 17.54 -26.21 -50.43
CA ASP A 510 18.38 -25.68 -51.50
C ASP A 510 19.86 -25.96 -51.15
N ASP A 511 20.75 -24.97 -51.29
CA ASP A 511 22.16 -25.16 -50.98
C ASP A 511 22.41 -25.32 -49.47
N LEU A 512 23.32 -26.24 -49.10
CA LEU A 512 24.00 -26.26 -47.82
C LEU A 512 25.47 -25.87 -48.04
N LYS A 513 25.90 -24.71 -47.52
CA LYS A 513 27.27 -24.19 -47.69
C LYS A 513 28.02 -24.24 -46.37
N LEU A 514 29.09 -25.03 -46.34
CA LEU A 514 30.05 -25.11 -45.23
C LEU A 514 31.40 -24.58 -45.71
N VAL A 515 31.79 -23.40 -45.23
CA VAL A 515 32.95 -22.68 -45.76
C VAL A 515 33.82 -22.16 -44.61
N SER A 516 35.14 -22.37 -44.75
CA SER A 516 36.16 -21.67 -43.98
C SER A 516 36.91 -20.76 -44.95
N ALA A 517 36.90 -19.46 -44.70
CA ALA A 517 37.49 -18.49 -45.62
C ALA A 517 39.03 -18.52 -45.63
N ASN A 518 39.65 -18.83 -44.48
CA ASN A 518 41.10 -18.66 -44.28
C ASN A 518 41.85 -19.96 -43.99
N LEU A 519 41.20 -20.93 -43.34
CA LEU A 519 41.86 -22.13 -42.83
C LEU A 519 41.25 -23.37 -43.47
N HIS A 520 40.69 -24.26 -42.66
CA HIS A 520 40.21 -25.56 -43.12
C HIS A 520 38.74 -25.77 -42.75
N VAL A 521 38.08 -26.65 -43.51
CA VAL A 521 36.84 -27.31 -43.12
C VAL A 521 37.20 -28.74 -42.76
N ASP A 522 36.93 -29.13 -41.53
CA ASP A 522 37.26 -30.44 -41.01
C ASP A 522 36.04 -31.35 -40.90
N PHE A 523 36.14 -32.55 -41.44
CA PHE A 523 35.19 -33.62 -41.21
C PHE A 523 35.93 -34.78 -40.53
N ALA A 524 35.48 -35.17 -39.34
CA ALA A 524 36.05 -36.26 -38.56
C ALA A 524 34.92 -37.12 -37.97
N ALA A 525 35.07 -38.44 -38.03
CA ALA A 525 34.13 -39.38 -37.42
C ALA A 525 34.86 -40.63 -36.95
N ALA A 526 34.42 -41.21 -35.83
CA ALA A 526 35.06 -42.38 -35.23
C ALA A 526 34.85 -43.66 -36.06
N LYS A 527 33.74 -43.73 -36.80
CA LYS A 527 33.34 -44.93 -37.56
C LYS A 527 33.39 -44.71 -39.07
N ARG A 528 32.67 -43.69 -39.57
CA ARG A 528 32.45 -43.48 -41.00
C ARG A 528 32.22 -42.02 -41.35
N ILE A 529 32.84 -41.55 -42.43
CA ILE A 529 32.44 -40.32 -43.16
C ILE A 529 31.91 -40.75 -44.53
N ARG A 530 30.72 -40.29 -44.93
CA ARG A 530 30.11 -40.61 -46.23
C ARG A 530 29.59 -39.34 -46.90
N LEU A 531 30.07 -39.09 -48.11
CA LEU A 531 29.54 -38.06 -49.01
C LEU A 531 28.82 -38.77 -50.14
N ALA A 532 27.53 -38.51 -50.32
CA ALA A 532 26.71 -39.24 -51.29
C ALA A 532 25.72 -38.32 -51.99
N THR A 533 25.39 -38.69 -53.23
CA THR A 533 24.35 -38.03 -54.03
C THR A 533 23.13 -38.94 -54.17
N ALA A 534 21.95 -38.37 -54.38
CA ALA A 534 20.73 -39.15 -54.61
C ALA A 534 20.83 -40.06 -55.86
N ALA A 535 21.66 -39.68 -56.84
CA ALA A 535 21.92 -40.46 -58.06
C ALA A 535 22.89 -41.64 -57.85
N GLY A 536 23.37 -41.88 -56.63
CA GLY A 536 24.13 -43.08 -56.27
C GLY A 536 25.66 -42.97 -56.31
N ALA A 537 26.23 -41.83 -56.69
CA ALA A 537 27.68 -41.60 -56.56
C ALA A 537 28.04 -41.30 -55.09
N SER A 538 29.08 -41.94 -54.56
CA SER A 538 29.53 -41.80 -53.17
C SER A 538 31.06 -41.85 -52.99
N ILE A 539 31.54 -41.20 -51.93
CA ILE A 539 32.88 -41.38 -51.36
C ILE A 539 32.70 -41.69 -49.88
N THR A 540 33.25 -42.82 -49.42
CA THR A 540 33.14 -43.29 -48.03
C THR A 540 34.53 -43.52 -47.44
N LEU A 541 34.77 -42.99 -46.23
CA LEU A 541 35.95 -43.24 -45.42
C LEU A 541 35.54 -44.11 -44.22
N GLU A 542 36.05 -45.33 -44.16
CA GLU A 542 35.67 -46.31 -43.12
C GLU A 542 36.77 -47.36 -42.91
N GLY A 543 37.07 -47.67 -41.64
CA GLY A 543 38.04 -48.72 -41.28
C GLY A 543 39.44 -48.51 -41.87
N GLY A 544 39.85 -47.26 -42.08
CA GLY A 544 41.12 -46.90 -42.74
C GLY A 544 41.10 -46.94 -44.27
N ASN A 545 39.96 -47.27 -44.89
CA ASN A 545 39.82 -47.36 -46.35
C ASN A 545 39.14 -46.13 -46.93
N ILE A 546 39.39 -45.88 -48.22
CA ILE A 546 38.64 -44.94 -49.07
C ILE A 546 37.89 -45.78 -50.10
N ILE A 547 36.56 -45.72 -50.09
CA ILE A 547 35.67 -46.44 -51.01
C ILE A 547 34.99 -45.41 -51.91
N VAL A 548 35.18 -45.54 -53.23
CA VAL A 548 34.55 -44.68 -54.23
C VAL A 548 33.56 -45.53 -55.04
N GLU A 549 32.27 -45.22 -54.92
CA GLU A 549 31.19 -45.93 -55.60
C GLU A 549 30.55 -45.00 -56.64
N THR A 550 30.35 -45.48 -57.87
CA THR A 550 29.58 -44.73 -58.86
C THR A 550 28.90 -45.67 -59.85
N PRO A 551 27.63 -45.44 -60.20
CA PRO A 551 26.99 -46.13 -61.32
C PRO A 551 27.57 -45.76 -62.69
N GLY A 552 28.26 -44.61 -62.76
CA GLY A 552 28.82 -44.05 -64.00
C GLY A 552 30.34 -44.21 -64.09
N ARG A 553 30.99 -43.30 -64.84
CA ARG A 553 32.45 -43.30 -65.00
C ARG A 553 33.12 -42.43 -63.93
N ILE A 554 34.09 -43.00 -63.20
CA ILE A 554 35.02 -42.19 -62.40
C ILE A 554 36.00 -41.49 -63.34
N THR A 555 36.05 -40.15 -63.30
CA THR A 555 36.94 -39.35 -64.15
C THR A 555 38.01 -38.66 -63.30
N TYR A 556 39.28 -39.01 -63.51
CA TYR A 556 40.42 -38.37 -62.84
C TYR A 556 41.15 -37.42 -63.80
N LYS A 557 41.16 -36.11 -63.53
CA LYS A 557 41.91 -35.12 -64.30
C LYS A 557 43.15 -34.68 -63.51
N ALA A 558 44.32 -35.18 -63.88
CA ALA A 558 45.60 -34.88 -63.21
C ALA A 558 46.77 -34.93 -64.21
N ALA A 559 47.80 -34.11 -63.99
CA ALA A 559 49.01 -34.08 -64.82
C ALA A 559 49.92 -35.31 -64.60
N GLN A 560 49.89 -35.92 -63.41
CA GLN A 560 50.65 -37.11 -63.05
C GLN A 560 49.82 -37.99 -62.10
N ARG A 561 50.00 -39.31 -62.16
CA ARG A 561 49.35 -40.28 -61.28
C ARG A 561 50.41 -41.22 -60.72
N SER A 562 50.57 -41.25 -59.39
CA SER A 562 51.49 -42.13 -58.68
C SER A 562 50.80 -42.63 -57.42
N PHE A 563 50.87 -43.93 -57.14
CA PHE A 563 50.35 -44.55 -55.93
C PHE A 563 51.52 -45.08 -55.12
N ALA A 564 51.91 -44.34 -54.07
CA ALA A 564 52.91 -44.79 -53.11
C ALA A 564 52.29 -45.75 -52.08
N GLY A 565 53.12 -46.47 -51.32
CA GLY A 565 52.67 -47.38 -50.26
C GLY A 565 51.88 -46.67 -49.14
N PRO A 566 51.19 -47.45 -48.28
CA PRO A 566 50.33 -46.89 -47.24
C PRO A 566 51.12 -46.04 -46.21
N THR A 567 50.48 -44.99 -45.71
CA THR A 567 50.95 -44.17 -44.58
C THR A 567 49.79 -43.97 -43.59
N HIS A 568 50.08 -43.60 -42.34
CA HIS A 568 49.08 -43.35 -41.30
C HIS A 568 49.29 -41.98 -40.66
N ALA A 569 48.19 -41.26 -40.39
CA ALA A 569 48.18 -40.03 -39.62
C ALA A 569 47.00 -40.12 -38.61
N SER A 570 47.31 -40.13 -37.31
CA SER A 570 46.29 -40.17 -36.26
C SER A 570 45.80 -38.75 -35.93
N ARG A 571 44.50 -38.59 -35.73
CA ARG A 571 43.89 -37.35 -35.23
C ARG A 571 43.22 -37.64 -33.89
N ASP A 572 43.47 -36.80 -32.89
CA ASP A 572 42.77 -36.90 -31.61
C ASP A 572 41.30 -36.51 -31.77
N MET A 573 40.41 -37.38 -31.32
CA MET A 573 38.97 -37.12 -31.27
C MET A 573 38.58 -36.64 -29.86
N ASN A 574 37.90 -35.49 -29.80
CA ASN A 574 37.28 -34.87 -28.62
C ASN A 574 38.11 -34.86 -27.32
N THR A 575 38.66 -33.69 -26.97
CA THR A 575 39.15 -33.39 -25.61
C THR A 575 38.01 -32.77 -24.79
N TRP A 576 37.44 -33.54 -23.87
CA TRP A 576 36.38 -33.06 -22.98
C TRP A 576 36.98 -32.20 -21.86
N SER A 577 36.38 -31.03 -21.59
CA SER A 577 36.81 -30.17 -20.48
C SER A 577 36.55 -30.81 -19.12
N HIS A 578 35.50 -31.62 -19.00
CA HIS A 578 35.15 -32.42 -17.83
C HIS A 578 34.85 -33.87 -18.26
N SER A 579 35.46 -34.86 -17.59
CA SER A 579 35.29 -36.29 -17.87
C SER A 579 35.00 -37.05 -16.57
N ALA A 580 34.11 -38.04 -16.60
CA ALA A 580 33.73 -38.84 -15.42
C ALA A 580 34.86 -39.78 -14.94
N PHE A 581 35.84 -40.04 -15.79
CA PHE A 581 37.08 -40.75 -15.48
C PHE A 581 38.27 -39.81 -15.77
N ASP A 582 39.09 -39.52 -14.76
CA ASP A 582 40.28 -38.66 -14.83
C ASP A 582 41.49 -39.28 -14.10
N ASP A 583 41.59 -40.60 -14.12
CA ASP A 583 42.62 -41.34 -13.39
C ASP A 583 43.98 -41.37 -14.10
N ARG A 584 45.02 -41.58 -13.29
CA ARG A 584 46.38 -41.87 -13.76
C ARG A 584 46.68 -43.35 -13.60
N TYR A 585 47.24 -43.96 -14.64
CA TYR A 585 47.79 -45.31 -14.54
C TYR A 585 49.22 -45.25 -14.01
N VAL A 586 49.55 -46.12 -13.06
CA VAL A 586 50.94 -46.34 -12.61
C VAL A 586 51.45 -47.62 -13.25
N LEU A 587 52.47 -47.48 -14.09
CA LEU A 587 53.12 -48.62 -14.71
C LEU A 587 54.08 -49.24 -13.68
N ARG A 588 53.91 -50.53 -13.40
CA ARG A 588 54.78 -51.29 -12.50
C ARG A 588 55.35 -52.50 -13.24
N ASP A 589 56.57 -52.86 -12.89
CA ASP A 589 57.18 -54.09 -13.34
C ASP A 589 56.40 -55.28 -12.75
N GLN A 590 56.09 -56.26 -13.59
CA GLN A 590 55.21 -57.37 -13.22
C GLN A 590 55.85 -58.33 -12.22
N VAL A 591 57.18 -58.36 -12.13
CA VAL A 591 57.93 -59.29 -11.28
C VAL A 591 58.36 -58.62 -9.98
N THR A 592 58.86 -57.39 -10.05
CA THR A 592 59.42 -56.65 -8.91
C THR A 592 58.40 -55.72 -8.24
N HIS A 593 57.25 -55.45 -8.88
CA HIS A 593 56.24 -54.49 -8.45
C HIS A 593 56.73 -53.04 -8.32
N GLU A 594 57.95 -52.74 -8.74
CA GLU A 594 58.52 -51.40 -8.71
C GLU A 594 57.92 -50.53 -9.85
N PRO A 595 57.70 -49.23 -9.62
CA PRO A 595 57.26 -48.33 -10.67
C PRO A 595 58.28 -48.24 -11.81
N LEU A 596 57.82 -48.44 -13.04
CA LEU A 596 58.62 -48.27 -14.25
C LEU A 596 58.69 -46.79 -14.60
N ARG A 597 59.73 -46.11 -14.11
CA ARG A 597 59.95 -44.65 -14.25
C ARG A 597 60.58 -44.32 -15.60
N ASN A 598 60.30 -43.13 -16.14
CA ASN A 598 60.89 -42.64 -17.40
C ASN A 598 60.83 -43.67 -18.56
N THR A 599 59.78 -44.46 -18.58
CA THR A 599 59.62 -45.59 -19.50
C THR A 599 58.69 -45.19 -20.61
N GLN A 600 59.15 -45.33 -21.84
CA GLN A 600 58.33 -45.07 -23.02
C GLN A 600 57.37 -46.24 -23.21
N VAL A 601 56.09 -45.93 -23.36
CA VAL A 601 55.03 -46.89 -23.60
C VAL A 601 54.15 -46.47 -24.77
N GLU A 602 53.58 -47.47 -25.42
CA GLU A 602 52.50 -47.33 -26.38
C GLU A 602 51.21 -47.73 -25.67
N LEU A 603 50.33 -46.75 -25.43
CA LEU A 603 49.01 -46.95 -24.85
C LEU A 603 47.99 -47.04 -26.00
N ARG A 604 47.29 -48.17 -26.09
CA ARG A 604 46.20 -48.39 -27.03
C ARG A 604 44.86 -48.35 -26.28
N ARG A 605 44.00 -47.41 -26.65
CA ARG A 605 42.68 -47.20 -26.04
C ARG A 605 41.63 -48.14 -26.64
N GLY A 606 40.45 -48.21 -26.02
CA GLY A 606 39.36 -49.08 -26.47
C GLY A 606 38.80 -48.69 -27.84
N ASP A 607 38.98 -47.44 -28.26
CA ASP A 607 38.61 -46.89 -29.57
C ASP A 607 39.64 -47.18 -30.68
N GLY A 608 40.78 -47.82 -30.34
CA GLY A 608 41.86 -48.12 -31.27
C GLY A 608 42.91 -47.02 -31.43
N ALA A 609 42.76 -45.87 -30.76
CA ALA A 609 43.78 -44.82 -30.74
C ALA A 609 45.07 -45.32 -30.05
N VAL A 610 46.21 -44.97 -30.63
CA VAL A 610 47.54 -45.37 -30.14
C VAL A 610 48.32 -44.12 -29.74
N LEU A 611 48.63 -44.00 -28.46
CA LEU A 611 49.36 -42.89 -27.86
C LEU A 611 50.76 -43.34 -27.44
N LYS A 612 51.80 -42.60 -27.84
CA LYS A 612 53.17 -42.80 -27.33
C LYS A 612 53.39 -41.87 -26.15
N LEU A 613 53.54 -42.45 -24.96
CA LEU A 613 53.64 -41.73 -23.69
C LEU A 613 54.93 -42.13 -22.96
N VAL A 614 55.35 -41.30 -22.02
CA VAL A 614 56.48 -41.59 -21.12
C VAL A 614 55.98 -41.48 -19.69
N THR A 615 56.32 -42.45 -18.86
CA THR A 615 56.00 -42.41 -17.42
C THR A 615 56.87 -41.38 -16.70
N ASP A 616 56.31 -40.69 -15.71
CA ASP A 616 57.05 -39.73 -14.89
C ASP A 616 58.03 -40.40 -13.89
N GLY A 617 58.67 -39.59 -13.05
CA GLY A 617 59.60 -40.05 -12.01
C GLY A 617 58.99 -40.95 -10.93
N GLU A 618 57.67 -41.12 -10.91
CA GLU A 618 56.92 -42.03 -10.03
C GLU A 618 56.26 -43.18 -10.80
N GLY A 619 56.56 -43.33 -12.09
CA GLY A 619 56.01 -44.39 -12.95
C GLY A 619 54.58 -44.11 -13.43
N ARG A 620 54.07 -42.88 -13.31
CA ARG A 620 52.70 -42.53 -13.71
C ARG A 620 52.63 -42.08 -15.16
N LEU A 621 51.56 -42.46 -15.84
CA LEU A 621 51.21 -41.90 -17.15
C LEU A 621 50.46 -40.57 -16.99
N PRO A 622 50.49 -39.70 -18.02
CA PRO A 622 49.60 -38.55 -18.09
C PRO A 622 48.14 -38.95 -17.85
N VAL A 623 47.38 -38.08 -17.21
CA VAL A 623 45.95 -38.30 -16.86
C VAL A 623 45.18 -38.76 -18.10
N GLN A 624 44.45 -39.86 -17.97
CA GLN A 624 43.59 -40.37 -19.03
C GLN A 624 42.16 -39.91 -18.78
N LYS A 625 41.64 -39.08 -19.69
CA LYS A 625 40.28 -38.54 -19.61
C LYS A 625 39.31 -39.39 -20.42
N GLY A 626 38.20 -39.84 -19.82
CA GLY A 626 37.18 -40.65 -20.48
C GLY A 626 35.77 -40.43 -19.93
N ILE A 627 34.75 -40.59 -20.79
CA ILE A 627 33.33 -40.53 -20.38
C ILE A 627 32.92 -41.82 -19.63
N SER A 628 33.63 -42.93 -19.85
CA SER A 628 33.45 -44.23 -19.19
C SER A 628 34.80 -44.92 -18.96
N MET A 629 34.87 -45.83 -17.98
CA MET A 629 36.06 -46.65 -17.75
C MET A 629 36.32 -47.56 -18.96
N GLU A 630 37.46 -47.41 -19.61
CA GLU A 630 37.85 -48.17 -20.79
C GLU A 630 38.99 -49.14 -20.49
N ARG A 631 39.04 -50.24 -21.24
CA ARG A 631 40.17 -51.18 -21.20
C ARG A 631 41.29 -50.63 -22.09
N VAL A 632 42.41 -50.28 -21.47
CA VAL A 632 43.63 -49.87 -22.18
C VAL A 632 44.62 -51.04 -22.29
N GLN A 633 45.33 -51.14 -23.40
CA GLN A 633 46.48 -52.04 -23.57
C GLN A 633 47.76 -51.22 -23.55
N LEU A 634 48.75 -51.66 -22.78
CA LEU A 634 50.03 -50.99 -22.64
C LEU A 634 51.13 -51.88 -23.20
N ARG A 635 51.91 -51.37 -24.15
CA ARG A 635 53.13 -52.01 -24.65
C ARG A 635 54.34 -51.18 -24.26
N VAL A 636 55.24 -51.76 -23.47
CA VAL A 636 56.50 -51.11 -23.09
C VAL A 636 57.44 -51.05 -24.29
N LEU A 637 57.95 -49.87 -24.61
CA LEU A 637 58.86 -49.63 -25.74
C LEU A 637 60.33 -49.53 -25.28
N GLY A 638 60.59 -49.18 -24.02
CA GLY A 638 61.91 -49.14 -23.41
C GLY A 638 62.07 -48.05 -22.37
N THR A 639 63.05 -48.19 -21.46
CA THR A 639 63.35 -47.20 -20.43
C THR A 639 64.33 -46.16 -20.98
N LEU A 640 64.00 -44.88 -20.87
CA LEU A 640 64.91 -43.80 -21.25
C LEU A 640 66.00 -43.69 -20.17
N SER A 641 67.21 -44.18 -20.46
CA SER A 641 68.35 -43.95 -19.58
C SER A 641 68.71 -42.47 -19.61
N GLY A 642 68.56 -41.79 -18.46
CA GLY A 642 69.00 -40.41 -18.31
C GLY A 642 70.52 -40.32 -18.49
N LYS A 643 70.97 -39.57 -19.50
CA LYS A 643 72.23 -38.85 -19.38
C LYS A 643 71.96 -37.61 -18.53
N THR A 644 72.84 -37.39 -17.56
CA THR A 644 72.87 -36.31 -16.58
C THR A 644 72.58 -34.93 -17.15
#